data_AF-A0A6L3CFE8-F1
#
_entry.id   AF-A0A6L3CFE8-F1
#
_cell.length_a   1.000
_cell.length_b   1.000
_cell.length_c   1.000
_cell.angle_alpha   90.00
_cell.angle_beta   90.00
_cell.angle_gamma   90.00
#
_symmetry.space_group_name_H-M   'P 1'
#
loop_
_entity.id
_entity.type
_entity.pdbx_description
1 polymer ?
#
loop_
_entity_poly.entity_id
_entity_poly.type
_entity_poly.pdbx_seq_one_letter_code
_entity_poly.pdbx_strand_id
1 'polypeptide(L)'
;MNTDLDSVRIELLDQVRNTSGQRRKKAIKRLRVVEAFRKSGNKSEWMILTVLPVLPPELHPMVQLDGGRFATSDLNDLYRRVINRNNRLKHLIELQAPDIIIRNEKRMLQEAVDALIDNGRRGRAIQGSHNHKLKSLTDLLRGKQGRFRQNLLGKRVDYSGRSVIISGPQLNMYECGLPKKMALELFKPFVMNALVVKGYAHNIKSAKRMTERARPEIWDLLEEVIQDHPVMLNRAPTLHRLGIQAFQPVLVDGSAIQIHPLVCTAFNADFDGDQMAVHVPLSREAVIEAQRLMLSTNNMLAPSSGFPIVSPTLDMVLGVYYLTGVDGDELTPVERDEEGNAVFDTTYADFDDVRLAFDTERIKLRQLIKVRDDHGELIETTVGRVIFNWALPKTMEFRNHLFDRGAIEALVGEVVTGYGNQATSEMLDQLKNLGFKYATQSGTTIAMKDIVTPPQKQSLLSAADTKISKLDEQYQEGLITDHERYEASVGIWTDVSNKMTDAVEDTLDKYGGIFTMAASGAKGNIAQIKQMAGMRGLMSDPKGRIIEMPIRSSFSEGLSVLEYFISTHGARKGLADTALRTADSGYLTRRLADVAQDVIITTENDPGAQGILITDDQQGGQQAPLAERIVTRYLAEPIVHPETGELIADRDDLVTRELAERIMDAKVKEAWVFSPLSSTIQRGISQKCYGGSLATGDPALLGEAVGIIAAQSIGEPGTQLTMRTFHTGGVAGKDITSGLPRVVELFEARQPKGMAVLSEIGGQIEIGQLPEGRVVRVTSTEVYSEEMDIPQTHRQTVKTGDWVDAGEVVLSVKKVAMAAAKKAGTVDELQEEIFAPVAGTVQVTKTAVRIAWNETDEREYVIPAASEILVSDGDKIDPGTALTDGPKNPQDILRIEGQAAVQRYLVDEVQAVYRSQGVQLHDKHIEVIVRQMMRKVRVDNPGDSDLLPGELVDRHDYELTNNNMLAEGGEPATASPVLLGVTRASLNTQSFLAAASFQETARVLTEAAVNGSIDRLSGLKENVIIGRLIPARLDQTSQGRERLGVEEGEREDGRLTGFTKAPATFEEALAAIGGGDLVGVGAENSDLKPTDETDGSVSNDITD
;
A
#
# COMPACT_ATOMS: atom_id res chain seq x y z
N MET A 1 -41.87 15.64 -27.11
CA MET A 1 -40.51 15.88 -27.63
C MET A 1 -39.98 14.52 -28.08
N ASN A 2 -40.22 14.12 -29.33
CA ASN A 2 -39.59 12.90 -29.89
C ASN A 2 -38.34 13.35 -30.62
N THR A 3 -37.22 13.42 -29.90
CA THR A 3 -35.91 13.60 -30.54
C THR A 3 -35.51 12.24 -31.07
N ASP A 4 -35.38 12.11 -32.39
CA ASP A 4 -34.84 10.90 -32.99
C ASP A 4 -33.32 10.86 -32.74
N LEU A 5 -32.88 9.90 -31.91
CA LEU A 5 -31.49 9.79 -31.48
C LEU A 5 -30.59 9.26 -32.61
N ASP A 6 -31.13 8.50 -33.56
CA ASP A 6 -30.35 7.91 -34.65
C ASP A 6 -29.96 8.98 -35.68
N SER A 7 -30.89 9.86 -36.08
CA SER A 7 -30.54 11.01 -36.94
C SER A 7 -29.53 11.95 -36.28
N VAL A 8 -29.71 12.27 -34.99
CA VAL A 8 -28.76 13.12 -34.25
C VAL A 8 -27.36 12.49 -34.17
N ARG A 9 -27.26 11.15 -34.07
CA ARG A 9 -25.96 10.46 -34.10
C ARG A 9 -25.25 10.66 -35.43
N ILE A 10 -25.95 10.47 -36.55
CA ILE A 10 -25.38 10.61 -37.90
C ILE A 10 -24.86 12.04 -38.10
N GLU A 11 -25.67 13.04 -37.76
CA GLU A 11 -25.24 14.45 -37.85
C GLU A 11 -24.00 14.74 -36.99
N LEU A 12 -23.93 14.17 -35.78
CA LEU A 12 -22.80 14.38 -34.88
C LEU A 12 -21.53 13.66 -35.37
N LEU A 13 -21.63 12.48 -35.96
CA LEU A 13 -20.50 11.78 -36.57
C LEU A 13 -19.93 12.57 -37.75
N ASP A 14 -20.78 13.10 -38.62
CA ASP A 14 -20.37 13.97 -39.72
C ASP A 14 -19.71 15.26 -39.21
N GLN A 15 -20.23 15.86 -38.14
CA GLN A 15 -19.59 17.01 -37.50
C GLN A 15 -18.22 16.64 -36.92
N VAL A 16 -18.06 15.48 -36.30
CA VAL A 16 -16.78 15.03 -35.73
C VAL A 16 -15.72 14.80 -36.82
N ARG A 17 -16.13 14.30 -37.99
CA ARG A 17 -15.24 14.10 -39.16
C ARG A 17 -14.84 15.43 -39.81
N ASN A 18 -15.79 16.36 -39.97
CA ASN A 18 -15.59 17.57 -40.77
C ASN A 18 -15.12 18.81 -39.99
N THR A 19 -15.16 18.79 -38.64
CA THR A 19 -14.71 19.94 -37.83
C THR A 19 -13.47 19.64 -37.00
N SER A 20 -12.67 20.68 -36.76
CA SER A 20 -11.46 20.63 -35.93
C SER A 20 -11.58 21.48 -34.67
N GLY A 21 -10.64 21.30 -33.73
CA GLY A 21 -10.53 22.10 -32.52
C GLY A 21 -11.68 21.95 -31.52
N GLN A 22 -12.21 23.07 -31.03
CA GLN A 22 -13.19 23.11 -29.94
C GLN A 22 -14.59 22.60 -30.35
N ARG A 23 -14.98 22.81 -31.62
CA ARG A 23 -16.26 22.31 -32.15
C ARG A 23 -16.30 20.78 -32.16
N ARG A 24 -15.22 20.14 -32.62
CA ARG A 24 -15.04 18.69 -32.55
C ARG A 24 -15.19 18.16 -31.13
N LYS A 25 -14.50 18.78 -30.15
CA LYS A 25 -14.61 18.39 -28.73
C LYS A 25 -16.04 18.48 -28.19
N LYS A 26 -16.82 19.51 -28.58
CA LYS A 26 -18.22 19.65 -28.16
C LYS A 26 -19.12 18.61 -28.83
N ALA A 27 -18.89 18.32 -30.11
CA ALA A 27 -19.60 17.28 -30.85
C ALA A 27 -19.35 15.89 -30.23
N ILE A 28 -18.10 15.53 -29.93
CA ILE A 28 -17.73 14.27 -29.25
C ILE A 28 -18.46 14.13 -27.91
N LYS A 29 -18.45 15.17 -27.07
CA LYS A 29 -19.15 15.14 -25.77
C LYS A 29 -20.65 14.91 -25.92
N ARG A 30 -21.27 15.53 -26.93
CA ARG A 30 -22.70 15.36 -27.19
C ARG A 30 -23.00 13.98 -27.75
N LEU A 31 -22.16 13.50 -28.67
CA LEU A 31 -22.25 12.16 -29.26
C LEU A 31 -22.21 11.08 -28.18
N ARG A 32 -21.29 11.19 -27.21
CA ARG A 32 -21.21 10.26 -26.07
C ARG A 32 -22.53 10.16 -25.29
N VAL A 33 -23.20 11.27 -25.02
CA VAL A 33 -24.48 11.26 -24.31
C VAL A 33 -25.58 10.63 -25.16
N VAL A 34 -25.63 10.96 -26.46
CA VAL A 34 -26.61 10.40 -27.40
C VAL A 34 -26.45 8.88 -27.52
N GLU A 35 -25.21 8.40 -27.65
CA GLU A 35 -24.93 6.97 -27.67
C GLU A 35 -25.27 6.27 -26.36
N ALA A 36 -24.98 6.90 -25.21
CA ALA A 36 -25.35 6.34 -23.92
C ALA A 36 -26.87 6.13 -23.77
N PHE A 37 -27.69 7.11 -24.18
CA PHE A 37 -29.16 6.96 -24.18
C PHE A 37 -29.63 5.88 -25.17
N ARG A 38 -28.99 5.78 -26.33
CA ARG A 38 -29.31 4.77 -27.34
C ARG A 38 -28.97 3.36 -26.87
N LYS A 39 -27.77 3.15 -26.30
CA LYS A 39 -27.30 1.85 -25.77
C LYS A 39 -28.10 1.42 -24.52
N SER A 40 -28.48 2.37 -23.66
CA SER A 40 -29.23 2.06 -22.42
C SER A 40 -30.72 1.82 -22.63
N GLY A 41 -31.29 2.26 -23.75
CA GLY A 41 -32.75 2.24 -23.97
C GLY A 41 -33.52 3.25 -23.11
N ASN A 42 -32.82 4.10 -22.34
CA ASN A 42 -33.44 5.15 -21.55
C ASN A 42 -34.03 6.24 -22.45
N LYS A 43 -35.17 6.81 -22.05
CA LYS A 43 -35.77 7.94 -22.76
C LYS A 43 -35.29 9.26 -22.20
N SER A 44 -34.91 10.19 -23.07
CA SER A 44 -34.45 11.55 -22.68
C SER A 44 -35.52 12.34 -21.90
N GLU A 45 -36.80 12.07 -22.15
CA GLU A 45 -37.93 12.69 -21.45
C GLU A 45 -37.98 12.37 -19.94
N TRP A 46 -37.36 11.26 -19.50
CA TRP A 46 -37.32 10.89 -18.07
C TRP A 46 -36.47 11.83 -17.22
N MET A 47 -35.62 12.66 -17.83
CA MET A 47 -34.92 13.73 -17.11
C MET A 47 -35.87 14.82 -16.59
N ILE A 48 -37.07 14.93 -17.18
CA ILE A 48 -38.11 15.88 -16.77
C ILE A 48 -39.14 15.13 -15.93
N LEU A 49 -39.00 15.23 -14.61
CA LEU A 49 -39.90 14.55 -13.66
C LEU A 49 -41.31 15.16 -13.69
N THR A 50 -42.30 14.36 -14.09
CA THR A 50 -43.73 14.70 -13.99
C THR A 50 -44.37 14.17 -12.72
N VAL A 51 -43.79 13.11 -12.14
CA VAL A 51 -44.21 12.47 -10.90
C VAL A 51 -43.00 12.36 -9.98
N LEU A 52 -43.14 12.83 -8.73
CA LEU A 52 -42.10 12.77 -7.72
C LEU A 52 -42.42 11.66 -6.70
N PRO A 53 -41.58 10.62 -6.56
CA PRO A 53 -41.78 9.59 -5.55
C PRO A 53 -41.52 10.12 -4.14
N VAL A 54 -42.29 9.63 -3.18
CA VAL A 54 -42.15 9.97 -1.75
C VAL A 54 -41.54 8.78 -1.02
N LEU A 55 -40.52 9.04 -0.19
CA LEU A 55 -39.85 8.01 0.60
C LEU A 55 -40.83 7.42 1.64
N PRO A 56 -40.80 6.11 1.93
CA PRO A 56 -41.61 5.51 2.99
C PRO A 56 -41.40 6.18 4.36
N PRO A 57 -42.46 6.41 5.17
CA PRO A 57 -42.38 7.09 6.47
C PRO A 57 -41.35 6.52 7.45
N GLU A 58 -41.13 5.21 7.44
CA GLU A 58 -40.15 4.54 8.30
C GLU A 58 -38.71 5.00 8.05
N LEU A 59 -38.40 5.46 6.83
CA LEU A 59 -37.07 5.96 6.47
C LEU A 59 -36.89 7.46 6.79
N HIS A 60 -37.95 8.14 7.20
CA HIS A 60 -37.93 9.52 7.68
C HIS A 60 -38.85 9.71 8.91
N PRO A 61 -38.57 8.97 10.00
CA PRO A 61 -39.53 8.80 11.08
C PRO A 61 -39.84 10.09 11.81
N MET A 62 -41.06 10.13 12.37
CA MET A 62 -41.50 11.13 13.34
C MET A 62 -41.69 10.41 14.67
N VAL A 63 -40.69 10.52 15.54
CA VAL A 63 -40.68 9.80 16.83
C VAL A 63 -41.09 10.77 17.93
N GLN A 64 -42.05 10.37 18.75
CA GLN A 64 -42.41 11.12 19.95
C GLN A 64 -41.35 10.84 21.02
N LEU A 65 -40.73 11.91 21.52
CA LEU A 65 -39.81 11.87 22.65
C LEU A 65 -40.57 12.00 23.97
N ASP A 66 -39.94 11.54 25.05
CA ASP A 66 -40.44 11.75 26.41
C ASP A 66 -40.67 13.26 26.66
N GLY A 67 -41.89 13.61 27.10
CA GLY A 67 -42.33 15.00 27.26
C GLY A 67 -43.17 15.58 26.11
N GLY A 68 -43.67 14.74 25.20
CA GLY A 68 -44.66 15.15 24.17
C GLY A 68 -44.08 15.95 23.00
N ARG A 69 -42.76 16.07 22.93
CA ARG A 69 -42.06 16.68 21.78
C ARG A 69 -41.91 15.64 20.67
N PHE A 70 -41.95 16.09 19.42
CA PHE A 70 -41.70 15.23 18.27
C PHE A 70 -40.31 15.51 17.70
N ALA A 71 -39.53 14.44 17.49
CA ALA A 71 -38.34 14.47 16.67
C ALA A 71 -38.73 14.14 15.23
N THR A 72 -38.66 15.13 14.35
CA THR A 72 -38.97 14.99 12.93
C THR A 72 -37.69 14.98 12.09
N SER A 73 -37.60 14.09 11.11
CA SER A 73 -36.56 14.13 10.09
C SER A 73 -36.61 15.44 9.27
N ASP A 74 -35.45 16.01 8.92
CA ASP A 74 -35.32 17.20 8.04
C ASP A 74 -36.02 17.01 6.68
N LEU A 75 -36.10 15.77 6.18
CA LEU A 75 -36.77 15.45 4.92
C LEU A 75 -38.26 15.79 4.94
N ASN A 76 -38.92 15.64 6.10
CA ASN A 76 -40.35 15.95 6.23
C ASN A 76 -40.63 17.43 5.93
N ASP A 77 -39.73 18.31 6.35
CA ASP A 77 -39.86 19.74 6.05
C ASP A 77 -39.69 20.04 4.56
N LEU A 78 -38.79 19.34 3.88
CA LEU A 78 -38.58 19.48 2.43
C LEU A 78 -39.78 18.93 1.65
N TYR A 79 -40.28 17.74 1.99
CA TYR A 79 -41.48 17.17 1.39
C TYR A 79 -42.70 18.07 1.58
N ARG A 80 -42.92 18.57 2.80
CA ARG A 80 -44.03 19.49 3.10
C ARG A 80 -43.98 20.75 2.24
N ARG A 81 -42.79 21.31 2.01
CA ARG A 81 -42.63 22.48 1.12
C ARG A 81 -43.02 22.16 -0.32
N VAL A 82 -42.56 21.02 -0.87
CA VAL A 82 -42.90 20.60 -2.23
C VAL A 82 -44.41 20.39 -2.38
N ILE A 83 -45.04 19.68 -1.44
CA ILE A 83 -46.48 19.41 -1.45
C ILE A 83 -47.28 20.71 -1.40
N ASN A 84 -46.93 21.62 -0.49
CA ASN A 84 -47.63 22.90 -0.35
C ASN A 84 -47.51 23.77 -1.62
N ARG A 85 -46.32 23.81 -2.24
CA ARG A 85 -46.10 24.55 -3.50
C ARG A 85 -46.86 23.92 -4.67
N ASN A 86 -46.90 22.60 -4.76
CA ASN A 86 -47.62 21.89 -5.80
C ASN A 86 -49.14 22.11 -5.68
N ASN A 87 -49.69 21.99 -4.46
CA ASN A 87 -51.11 22.24 -4.21
C ASN A 87 -51.49 23.70 -4.52
N ARG A 88 -50.63 24.66 -4.16
CA ARG A 88 -50.82 26.08 -4.50
C ARG A 88 -50.78 26.33 -5.99
N LEU A 89 -49.84 25.74 -6.71
CA LEU A 89 -49.76 25.85 -8.18
C LEU A 89 -51.00 25.26 -8.85
N LYS A 90 -51.46 24.09 -8.40
CA LYS A 90 -52.69 23.45 -8.89
C LYS A 90 -53.90 24.38 -8.70
N HIS A 91 -54.06 24.95 -7.50
CA HIS A 91 -55.14 25.87 -7.20
C HIS A 91 -55.08 27.16 -8.06
N LEU A 92 -53.89 27.71 -8.30
CA LEU A 92 -53.70 28.89 -9.16
C LEU A 92 -54.06 28.62 -10.63
N ILE A 93 -53.81 27.39 -11.12
CA ILE A 93 -54.21 26.97 -12.47
C ILE A 93 -55.74 26.81 -12.55
N GLU A 94 -56.36 26.22 -11.53
CA GLU A 94 -57.83 26.09 -11.45
C GLU A 94 -58.54 27.45 -11.42
N LEU A 95 -57.93 28.44 -10.75
CA LEU A 95 -58.43 29.82 -10.69
C LEU A 95 -58.11 30.67 -11.93
N GLN A 96 -57.43 30.12 -12.94
CA GLN A 96 -56.97 30.84 -14.14
C GLN A 96 -56.19 32.14 -13.80
N ALA A 97 -55.30 32.07 -12.80
CA ALA A 97 -54.49 33.21 -12.40
C ALA A 97 -53.56 33.70 -13.54
N PRO A 98 -53.14 34.98 -13.54
CA PRO A 98 -52.22 35.51 -14.55
C PRO A 98 -50.92 34.70 -14.69
N ASP A 99 -50.41 34.60 -15.93
CA ASP A 99 -49.22 33.83 -16.28
C ASP A 99 -47.98 34.17 -15.43
N ILE A 100 -47.83 35.42 -15.00
CA ILE A 100 -46.70 35.86 -14.17
C ILE A 100 -46.70 35.11 -12.83
N ILE A 101 -47.88 34.96 -12.21
CA ILE A 101 -48.04 34.27 -10.92
C ILE A 101 -47.79 32.78 -11.09
N ILE A 102 -48.34 32.17 -12.15
CA ILE A 102 -48.12 30.76 -12.47
C ILE A 102 -46.63 30.48 -12.71
N ARG A 103 -45.94 31.33 -13.50
CA ARG A 103 -44.49 31.18 -13.76
C ARG A 103 -43.67 31.31 -12.47
N ASN A 104 -44.03 32.24 -11.58
CA ASN A 104 -43.35 32.39 -10.31
C ASN A 104 -43.56 31.15 -9.40
N GLU A 105 -44.79 30.63 -9.29
CA GLU A 105 -45.05 29.45 -8.46
C GLU A 105 -44.41 28.19 -9.06
N LYS A 106 -44.35 28.05 -10.39
CA LYS A 106 -43.57 27.00 -11.06
C LYS A 106 -42.08 27.08 -10.70
N ARG A 107 -41.49 28.28 -10.68
CA ARG A 107 -40.11 28.49 -10.22
C ARG A 107 -39.94 28.07 -8.75
N MET A 108 -40.85 28.49 -7.87
CA MET A 108 -40.79 28.14 -6.44
C MET A 108 -40.94 26.64 -6.20
N LEU A 109 -41.79 25.96 -6.97
CA LEU A 109 -41.93 24.51 -6.94
C LEU A 109 -40.63 23.83 -7.38
N GLN A 110 -40.02 24.30 -8.48
CA GLN A 110 -38.73 23.78 -8.95
C GLN A 110 -37.64 23.97 -7.89
N GLU A 111 -37.55 25.13 -7.25
CA GLU A 111 -36.58 25.38 -6.16
C GLU A 111 -36.81 24.45 -4.96
N ALA A 112 -38.06 24.14 -4.62
CA ALA A 112 -38.38 23.20 -3.54
C ALA A 112 -37.99 21.76 -3.90
N VAL A 113 -38.20 21.33 -5.15
CA VAL A 113 -37.78 20.02 -5.65
C VAL A 113 -36.25 19.92 -5.73
N ASP A 114 -35.57 20.96 -6.25
CA ASP A 114 -34.12 21.06 -6.30
C ASP A 114 -33.54 20.92 -4.88
N ALA A 115 -34.13 21.59 -3.88
CA ALA A 115 -33.69 21.49 -2.48
C ALA A 115 -33.98 20.13 -1.82
N LEU A 116 -35.07 19.45 -2.19
CA LEU A 116 -35.35 18.09 -1.70
C LEU A 116 -34.31 17.09 -2.21
N ILE A 117 -33.94 17.18 -3.50
CA ILE A 117 -32.97 16.29 -4.13
C ILE A 117 -31.55 16.61 -3.65
N ASP A 118 -31.12 17.87 -3.79
CA ASP A 118 -29.76 18.32 -3.43
C ASP A 118 -29.78 19.78 -2.94
N ASN A 119 -29.93 19.95 -1.62
CA ASN A 119 -30.03 21.25 -0.98
C ASN A 119 -28.71 22.03 -1.09
N GLY A 120 -28.76 23.25 -1.64
CA GLY A 120 -27.59 24.13 -1.76
C GLY A 120 -26.78 23.96 -3.04
N ARG A 121 -27.16 23.04 -3.95
CA ARG A 121 -26.55 22.98 -5.29
C ARG A 121 -26.92 24.19 -6.15
N ARG A 122 -28.15 24.69 -5.99
CA ARG A 122 -28.68 25.85 -6.72
C ARG A 122 -29.11 26.93 -5.72
N GLY A 123 -28.35 28.02 -5.65
CA GLY A 123 -28.64 29.14 -4.75
C GLY A 123 -28.35 28.85 -3.28
N ARG A 124 -28.96 29.63 -2.38
CA ARG A 124 -28.76 29.51 -0.92
C ARG A 124 -29.50 28.27 -0.40
N ALA A 125 -28.82 27.49 0.42
CA ALA A 125 -29.41 26.32 1.04
C ALA A 125 -30.59 26.70 1.96
N ILE A 126 -31.65 25.89 1.91
CA ILE A 126 -32.80 26.06 2.78
C ILE A 126 -32.39 25.67 4.20
N GLN A 127 -32.63 26.58 5.14
CA GLN A 127 -32.34 26.42 6.56
C GLN A 127 -33.60 26.04 7.36
N GLY A 128 -33.42 25.22 8.39
CA GLY A 128 -34.44 24.89 9.37
C GLY A 128 -34.63 25.97 10.43
N SER A 129 -35.47 25.69 11.43
CA SER A 129 -35.76 26.61 12.56
C SER A 129 -34.53 27.00 13.38
N HIS A 130 -33.47 26.18 13.36
CA HIS A 130 -32.23 26.40 14.11
C HIS A 130 -31.05 26.85 13.23
N ASN A 131 -31.32 27.47 12.08
CA ASN A 131 -30.33 27.90 11.09
C ASN A 131 -29.40 26.79 10.53
N HIS A 132 -29.65 25.51 10.85
CA HIS A 132 -28.95 24.39 10.24
C HIS A 132 -29.45 24.15 8.81
N LYS A 133 -28.56 23.68 7.94
CA LYS A 133 -28.92 23.23 6.59
C LYS A 133 -29.77 21.97 6.72
N LEU A 134 -30.97 21.97 6.14
CA LEU A 134 -31.81 20.76 6.07
C LEU A 134 -31.12 19.70 5.20
N LYS A 135 -31.03 18.47 5.70
CA LYS A 135 -30.45 17.34 4.95
C LYS A 135 -31.35 16.93 3.77
N SER A 136 -30.78 16.90 2.57
CA SER A 136 -31.44 16.44 1.33
C SER A 136 -31.27 14.92 1.09
N LEU A 137 -31.95 14.38 0.08
CA LEU A 137 -31.81 12.97 -0.31
C LEU A 137 -30.37 12.64 -0.74
N THR A 138 -29.71 13.54 -1.47
CA THR A 138 -28.31 13.35 -1.88
C THR A 138 -27.35 13.42 -0.68
N ASP A 139 -27.62 14.28 0.30
CA ASP A 139 -26.82 14.38 1.54
C ASP A 139 -26.88 13.07 2.36
N LEU A 140 -27.97 12.29 2.26
CA LEU A 140 -28.07 10.97 2.92
C LEU A 140 -27.16 9.92 2.28
N LEU A 141 -26.82 10.07 1.00
CA LEU A 141 -25.96 9.14 0.28
C LEU A 141 -24.49 9.57 0.32
N ARG A 142 -24.23 10.88 0.29
CA ARG A 142 -22.89 11.45 0.16
C ARG A 142 -22.22 11.71 1.51
N GLY A 143 -20.89 11.67 1.52
CA GLY A 143 -20.06 12.16 2.63
C GLY A 143 -19.78 11.10 3.69
N LYS A 144 -19.11 11.51 4.78
CA LYS A 144 -18.71 10.57 5.85
C LYS A 144 -19.92 10.01 6.62
N GLN A 145 -20.96 10.82 6.78
CA GLN A 145 -22.23 10.41 7.40
C GLN A 145 -23.24 9.80 6.40
N GLY A 146 -22.86 9.68 5.12
CA GLY A 146 -23.72 9.08 4.11
C GLY A 146 -23.85 7.57 4.30
N ARG A 147 -24.97 7.00 3.85
CA ARG A 147 -25.30 5.57 4.02
C ARG A 147 -24.20 4.64 3.50
N PHE A 148 -23.62 4.94 2.33
CA PHE A 148 -22.53 4.13 1.74
C PHE A 148 -21.35 3.94 2.69
N ARG A 149 -20.98 4.97 3.47
CA ARG A 149 -19.80 4.91 4.34
C ARG A 149 -20.13 4.54 5.78
N GLN A 150 -21.11 5.21 6.37
CA GLN A 150 -21.38 5.07 7.80
C GLN A 150 -22.21 3.82 8.15
N ASN A 151 -23.04 3.33 7.22
CA ASN A 151 -24.02 2.28 7.50
C ASN A 151 -23.78 0.99 6.70
N LEU A 152 -23.25 1.10 5.48
CA LEU A 152 -23.03 -0.06 4.61
C LEU A 152 -21.64 -0.65 4.80
N LEU A 153 -20.60 0.18 4.82
CA LEU A 153 -19.21 -0.26 5.03
C LEU A 153 -18.82 -0.31 6.51
N GLY A 154 -19.12 0.76 7.26
CA GLY A 154 -19.07 0.74 8.72
C GLY A 154 -20.40 0.26 9.29
N LYS A 155 -20.38 -0.69 10.23
CA LYS A 155 -21.57 -1.13 10.96
C LYS A 155 -21.25 -1.25 12.44
N ARG A 156 -22.26 -0.98 13.29
CA ARG A 156 -22.21 -1.44 14.68
C ARG A 156 -22.53 -2.93 14.66
N VAL A 157 -21.73 -3.71 15.39
CA VAL A 157 -21.81 -5.17 15.40
C VAL A 157 -22.08 -5.62 16.82
N ASP A 158 -23.06 -6.50 16.99
CA ASP A 158 -23.32 -7.18 18.26
C ASP A 158 -22.18 -8.17 18.58
N TYR A 159 -22.21 -8.82 19.76
CA TYR A 159 -21.14 -9.74 20.19
C TYR A 159 -19.75 -9.13 20.16
N SER A 160 -19.69 -7.84 20.52
CA SER A 160 -18.45 -7.09 20.62
C SER A 160 -18.33 -6.36 21.95
N GLY A 161 -17.10 -6.18 22.40
CA GLY A 161 -16.74 -5.49 23.64
C GLY A 161 -15.55 -4.58 23.43
N ARG A 162 -15.29 -3.65 24.35
CA ARG A 162 -14.07 -2.84 24.37
C ARG A 162 -13.61 -2.65 25.80
N SER A 163 -12.31 -2.80 26.04
CA SER A 163 -11.70 -2.44 27.31
C SER A 163 -10.28 -1.93 27.14
N VAL A 164 -9.72 -1.39 28.22
CA VAL A 164 -8.30 -0.99 28.32
C VAL A 164 -7.42 -2.24 28.30
N ILE A 165 -6.28 -2.16 27.63
CA ILE A 165 -5.30 -3.24 27.56
C ILE A 165 -4.22 -3.11 28.64
N ILE A 166 -3.74 -4.26 29.11
CA ILE A 166 -2.61 -4.40 30.02
C ILE A 166 -1.69 -5.52 29.54
N SER A 167 -0.43 -5.49 29.98
CA SER A 167 0.55 -6.53 29.63
C SER A 167 0.24 -7.84 30.36
N GLY A 168 0.20 -8.95 29.62
CA GLY A 168 0.07 -10.31 30.15
C GLY A 168 1.30 -11.16 29.85
N PRO A 169 2.44 -10.97 30.54
CA PRO A 169 3.69 -11.66 30.23
C PRO A 169 3.63 -13.18 30.43
N GLN A 170 2.74 -13.66 31.30
CA GLN A 170 2.52 -15.08 31.58
C GLN A 170 1.70 -15.83 30.51
N LEU A 171 1.06 -15.11 29.59
CA LEU A 171 0.25 -15.71 28.51
C LEU A 171 1.17 -16.31 27.44
N ASN A 172 0.70 -17.33 26.75
CA ASN A 172 1.34 -17.82 25.53
C ASN A 172 1.00 -16.91 24.34
N MET A 173 1.76 -16.98 23.25
CA MET A 173 1.58 -16.09 22.10
C MET A 173 0.18 -16.16 21.46
N TYR A 174 -0.46 -17.34 21.47
CA TYR A 174 -1.81 -17.55 20.93
C TYR A 174 -2.94 -17.20 21.92
N GLU A 175 -2.62 -16.81 23.15
CA GLU A 175 -3.61 -16.55 24.21
C GLU A 175 -3.86 -15.06 24.43
N CYS A 176 -5.06 -14.73 24.92
CA CYS A 176 -5.38 -13.40 25.43
C CYS A 176 -6.18 -13.51 26.73
N GLY A 177 -5.96 -12.58 27.68
CA GLY A 177 -6.74 -12.57 28.91
C GLY A 177 -8.03 -11.77 28.74
N LEU A 178 -9.18 -12.44 28.89
CA LEU A 178 -10.50 -11.83 28.79
C LEU A 178 -11.16 -11.72 30.18
N PRO A 179 -11.62 -10.52 30.59
CA PRO A 179 -12.30 -10.34 31.87
C PRO A 179 -13.55 -11.21 31.99
N LYS A 180 -13.70 -11.93 33.12
CA LYS A 180 -14.85 -12.81 33.40
C LYS A 180 -16.22 -12.18 33.09
N LYS A 181 -16.45 -10.93 33.50
CA LYS A 181 -17.73 -10.23 33.23
C LYS A 181 -17.95 -9.93 31.75
N MET A 182 -16.89 -9.59 31.03
CA MET A 182 -16.95 -9.32 29.60
C MET A 182 -17.20 -10.62 28.84
N ALA A 183 -16.45 -11.68 29.16
CA ALA A 183 -16.65 -13.01 28.60
C ALA A 183 -18.09 -13.51 28.79
N LEU A 184 -18.65 -13.36 29.99
CA LEU A 184 -20.03 -13.77 30.27
C LEU A 184 -21.07 -13.07 29.40
N GLU A 185 -20.92 -11.76 29.14
CA GLU A 185 -21.85 -11.03 28.27
C GLU A 185 -21.65 -11.38 26.78
N LEU A 186 -20.41 -11.59 26.35
CA LEU A 186 -20.10 -11.98 24.96
C LEU A 186 -20.60 -13.40 24.63
N PHE A 187 -20.40 -14.35 25.53
CA PHE A 187 -20.77 -15.76 25.37
C PHE A 187 -22.12 -16.12 25.97
N LYS A 188 -22.91 -15.12 26.37
CA LYS A 188 -24.20 -15.28 27.07
C LYS A 188 -25.15 -16.28 26.40
N PRO A 189 -25.36 -16.27 25.07
CA PRO A 189 -26.27 -17.24 24.45
C PRO A 189 -25.76 -18.68 24.51
N PHE A 190 -24.44 -18.87 24.37
CA PHE A 190 -23.80 -20.19 24.43
C PHE A 190 -23.90 -20.79 25.84
N VAL A 191 -23.62 -19.98 26.87
CA VAL A 191 -23.78 -20.38 28.27
C VAL A 191 -25.24 -20.72 28.58
N MET A 192 -26.19 -19.91 28.09
CA MET A 192 -27.62 -20.17 28.27
C MET A 192 -28.06 -21.49 27.62
N ASN A 193 -27.53 -21.83 26.44
CA ASN A 193 -27.80 -23.12 25.81
C ASN A 193 -27.17 -24.27 26.61
N ALA A 194 -25.89 -24.16 26.97
CA ALA A 194 -25.17 -25.18 27.75
C ALA A 194 -25.88 -25.50 29.08
N LEU A 195 -26.41 -24.48 29.76
CA LEU A 195 -27.20 -24.65 30.99
C LEU A 195 -28.48 -25.47 30.78
N VAL A 196 -29.14 -25.32 29.63
CA VAL A 196 -30.36 -26.08 29.30
C VAL A 196 -30.01 -27.51 28.90
N VAL A 197 -29.02 -27.67 28.02
CA VAL A 197 -28.57 -28.99 27.53
C VAL A 197 -28.05 -29.88 28.67
N LYS A 198 -27.29 -29.31 29.61
CA LYS A 198 -26.79 -30.04 30.79
C LYS A 198 -27.80 -30.20 31.92
N GLY A 199 -29.02 -29.69 31.76
CA GLY A 199 -30.10 -29.86 32.74
C GLY A 199 -30.01 -28.96 33.98
N TYR A 200 -29.06 -28.02 34.05
CA TYR A 200 -28.99 -27.03 35.14
C TYR A 200 -30.17 -26.05 35.12
N ALA A 201 -30.74 -25.77 33.94
CA ALA A 201 -31.90 -24.92 33.77
C ALA A 201 -33.00 -25.61 32.95
N HIS A 202 -34.25 -25.56 33.44
CA HIS A 202 -35.39 -26.16 32.75
C HIS A 202 -35.84 -25.40 31.49
N ASN A 203 -35.52 -24.11 31.37
CA ASN A 203 -35.88 -23.27 30.22
C ASN A 203 -34.94 -22.07 30.06
N ILE A 204 -34.95 -21.46 28.87
CA ILE A 204 -34.11 -20.30 28.51
C ILE A 204 -34.33 -19.11 29.47
N LYS A 205 -35.55 -18.91 29.97
CA LYS A 205 -35.86 -17.82 30.93
C LYS A 205 -35.20 -18.04 32.29
N SER A 206 -35.18 -19.29 32.77
CA SER A 206 -34.48 -19.70 33.98
C SER A 206 -32.97 -19.59 33.78
N ALA A 207 -32.46 -20.07 32.64
CA ALA A 207 -31.05 -19.94 32.27
C ALA A 207 -30.60 -18.47 32.23
N LYS A 208 -31.40 -17.58 31.63
CA LYS A 208 -31.15 -16.13 31.62
C LYS A 208 -31.06 -15.56 33.04
N ARG A 209 -32.01 -15.91 33.91
CA ARG A 209 -32.01 -15.45 35.32
C ARG A 209 -30.82 -16.00 36.11
N MET A 210 -30.40 -17.24 35.86
CA MET A 210 -29.20 -17.81 36.47
C MET A 210 -27.94 -17.07 36.00
N THR A 211 -27.85 -16.81 34.70
CA THR A 211 -26.74 -16.10 34.05
C THR A 211 -26.61 -14.66 34.56
N GLU A 212 -27.71 -13.90 34.65
CA GLU A 212 -27.74 -12.54 35.20
C GLU A 212 -27.34 -12.46 36.68
N ARG A 213 -27.55 -13.54 37.43
CA ARG A 213 -27.14 -13.65 38.84
C ARG A 213 -25.70 -14.14 39.03
N ALA A 214 -25.01 -14.50 37.94
CA ALA A 214 -23.63 -14.99 37.94
C ALA A 214 -23.38 -16.07 39.03
N ARG A 215 -24.23 -17.10 39.06
CA ARG A 215 -24.05 -18.23 39.99
C ARG A 215 -22.73 -18.98 39.73
N PRO A 216 -22.12 -19.63 40.74
CA PRO A 216 -20.82 -20.28 40.60
C PRO A 216 -20.73 -21.29 39.45
N GLU A 217 -21.79 -22.05 39.19
CA GLU A 217 -21.82 -23.11 38.17
C GLU A 217 -21.65 -22.57 36.73
N ILE A 218 -21.85 -21.27 36.53
CA ILE A 218 -21.69 -20.64 35.23
C ILE A 218 -20.22 -20.46 34.85
N TRP A 219 -19.32 -20.31 35.83
CA TRP A 219 -17.90 -20.08 35.54
C TRP A 219 -17.25 -21.33 34.95
N ASP A 220 -17.58 -22.51 35.49
CA ASP A 220 -17.10 -23.79 34.97
C ASP A 220 -17.61 -24.03 33.54
N LEU A 221 -18.89 -23.70 33.28
CA LEU A 221 -19.47 -23.80 31.93
C LEU A 221 -18.89 -22.78 30.95
N LEU A 222 -18.61 -21.57 31.43
CA LEU A 222 -18.03 -20.53 30.60
C LEU A 222 -16.61 -20.92 30.17
N GLU A 223 -15.83 -21.53 31.05
CA GLU A 223 -14.48 -22.02 30.75
C GLU A 223 -14.50 -23.12 29.68
N GLU A 224 -15.44 -24.07 29.79
CA GLU A 224 -15.64 -25.12 28.78
C GLU A 224 -16.06 -24.55 27.42
N VAL A 225 -17.02 -23.61 27.38
CA VAL A 225 -17.47 -22.99 26.12
C VAL A 225 -16.34 -22.22 25.43
N ILE A 226 -15.44 -21.63 26.22
CA ILE A 226 -14.34 -20.79 25.73
C ILE A 226 -13.24 -21.62 25.06
N GLN A 227 -12.95 -22.84 25.53
CA GLN A 227 -11.81 -23.64 25.04
C GLN A 227 -11.77 -23.84 23.53
N ASP A 228 -12.92 -23.97 22.86
CA ASP A 228 -12.99 -24.18 21.41
C ASP A 228 -13.33 -22.91 20.60
N HIS A 229 -13.44 -21.74 21.24
CA HIS A 229 -13.89 -20.50 20.61
C HIS A 229 -12.82 -19.39 20.68
N PRO A 230 -12.10 -19.11 19.58
CA PRO A 230 -11.18 -17.98 19.53
C PRO A 230 -11.96 -16.66 19.55
N VAL A 231 -11.31 -15.60 20.00
CA VAL A 231 -11.81 -14.22 19.93
C VAL A 231 -10.90 -13.38 19.06
N MET A 232 -11.49 -12.46 18.29
CA MET A 232 -10.74 -11.50 17.49
C MET A 232 -10.50 -10.21 18.28
N LEU A 233 -9.24 -9.84 18.46
CA LEU A 233 -8.84 -8.56 19.02
C LEU A 233 -8.55 -7.57 17.90
N ASN A 234 -9.03 -6.34 18.06
CA ASN A 234 -8.85 -5.26 17.10
C ASN A 234 -8.43 -3.96 17.79
N ARG A 235 -7.35 -3.34 17.31
CA ARG A 235 -6.95 -1.98 17.70
C ARG A 235 -7.24 -0.99 16.57
N ALA A 236 -8.03 0.03 16.89
CA ALA A 236 -8.34 1.11 15.95
C ALA A 236 -7.34 2.28 16.11
N PRO A 237 -6.88 2.91 15.02
CA PRO A 237 -7.20 2.64 13.62
C PRO A 237 -6.44 1.45 13.02
N THR A 238 -7.15 0.55 12.34
CA THR A 238 -6.56 -0.62 11.67
C THR A 238 -5.97 -0.22 10.31
N LEU A 239 -4.64 -0.06 10.23
CA LEU A 239 -3.94 0.34 9.00
C LEU A 239 -3.50 -0.85 8.13
N HIS A 240 -3.32 -2.01 8.75
CA HIS A 240 -2.89 -3.25 8.12
C HIS A 240 -3.59 -4.44 8.79
N ARG A 241 -3.58 -5.60 8.13
CA ARG A 241 -4.33 -6.78 8.59
C ARG A 241 -3.95 -7.27 9.99
N LEU A 242 -2.70 -7.11 10.44
CA LEU A 242 -2.26 -7.57 11.76
C LEU A 242 -2.82 -6.72 12.92
N GLY A 243 -3.45 -5.59 12.62
CA GLY A 243 -4.26 -4.85 13.60
C GLY A 243 -5.54 -5.58 14.01
N ILE A 244 -5.85 -6.73 13.38
CA ILE A 244 -6.87 -7.68 13.80
C ILE A 244 -6.24 -9.09 13.82
N GLN A 245 -6.24 -9.73 14.99
CA GLN A 245 -5.75 -11.11 15.14
C GLN A 245 -6.70 -11.91 16.04
N ALA A 246 -6.71 -13.23 15.85
CA ALA A 246 -7.44 -14.16 16.69
C ALA A 246 -6.55 -14.69 17.82
N PHE A 247 -7.15 -14.87 18.99
CA PHE A 247 -6.52 -15.40 20.19
C PHE A 247 -7.46 -16.35 20.91
N GLN A 248 -6.89 -17.28 21.65
CA GLN A 248 -7.62 -18.13 22.58
C GLN A 248 -7.88 -17.36 23.89
N PRO A 249 -9.14 -17.16 24.30
CA PRO A 249 -9.42 -16.42 25.53
C PRO A 249 -9.09 -17.25 26.78
N VAL A 250 -8.39 -16.62 27.72
CA VAL A 250 -8.12 -17.13 29.07
C VAL A 250 -8.88 -16.22 30.05
N LEU A 251 -9.66 -16.82 30.95
CA LEU A 251 -10.46 -16.05 31.91
C LEU A 251 -9.56 -15.38 32.94
N VAL A 252 -9.61 -14.04 32.99
CA VAL A 252 -8.85 -13.25 33.98
C VAL A 252 -9.78 -12.47 34.91
N ASP A 253 -9.30 -12.22 36.11
CA ASP A 253 -9.98 -11.33 37.06
C ASP A 253 -9.72 -9.86 36.70
N GLY A 254 -10.68 -9.00 37.05
CA GLY A 254 -10.64 -7.56 36.75
C GLY A 254 -11.52 -7.16 35.57
N SER A 255 -11.16 -6.03 34.93
CA SER A 255 -11.93 -5.43 33.83
C SER A 255 -11.08 -5.14 32.58
N ALA A 256 -9.77 -5.33 32.64
CA ALA A 256 -8.84 -5.02 31.55
C ALA A 256 -8.48 -6.27 30.74
N ILE A 257 -8.26 -6.09 29.44
CA ILE A 257 -7.85 -7.18 28.54
C ILE A 257 -6.33 -7.35 28.69
N GLN A 258 -5.86 -8.58 28.91
CA GLN A 258 -4.42 -8.87 28.91
C GLN A 258 -3.99 -9.29 27.50
N ILE A 259 -2.94 -8.67 26.99
CA ILE A 259 -2.37 -9.01 25.68
C ILE A 259 -0.92 -9.46 25.82
N HIS A 260 -0.51 -10.35 24.92
CA HIS A 260 0.84 -10.85 24.85
C HIS A 260 1.84 -9.73 24.45
N PRO A 261 2.97 -9.53 25.16
CA PRO A 261 3.89 -8.41 24.87
C PRO A 261 4.47 -8.41 23.45
N LEU A 262 4.71 -9.58 22.86
CA LEU A 262 5.28 -9.68 21.51
C LEU A 262 4.31 -9.28 20.38
N VAL A 263 2.99 -9.32 20.62
CA VAL A 263 2.01 -8.91 19.59
C VAL A 263 1.74 -7.40 19.62
N CYS A 264 2.21 -6.68 20.65
CA CYS A 264 2.02 -5.24 20.77
C CYS A 264 2.63 -4.47 19.60
N THR A 265 3.76 -4.94 19.04
CA THR A 265 4.38 -4.33 17.86
C THR A 265 3.45 -4.41 16.64
N ALA A 266 2.80 -5.56 16.44
CA ALA A 266 1.85 -5.78 15.36
C ALA A 266 0.57 -4.93 15.50
N PHE A 267 0.08 -4.70 16.71
CA PHE A 267 -1.04 -3.77 16.95
C PHE A 267 -0.61 -2.30 17.01
N ASN A 268 0.69 -2.02 17.04
CA ASN A 268 1.27 -0.73 17.39
C ASN A 268 0.72 -0.18 18.73
N ALA A 269 0.49 -1.08 19.70
CA ALA A 269 -0.19 -0.81 20.96
C ALA A 269 0.79 -0.52 22.09
N ASP A 270 0.41 0.40 22.97
CA ASP A 270 1.08 0.73 24.22
C ASP A 270 0.14 0.58 25.42
N PHE A 271 0.68 0.72 26.63
CA PHE A 271 -0.04 0.48 27.89
C PHE A 271 -0.31 1.78 28.68
N ASP A 272 -0.56 2.89 27.99
CA ASP A 272 -0.78 4.21 28.59
C ASP A 272 -2.27 4.58 28.80
N GLY A 273 -3.18 3.65 28.48
CA GLY A 273 -4.64 3.86 28.50
C GLY A 273 -5.35 3.43 27.23
N ASP A 274 -4.59 2.93 26.25
CA ASP A 274 -5.06 2.33 25.02
C ASP A 274 -6.14 1.26 25.21
N GLN A 275 -7.04 1.17 24.22
CA GLN A 275 -8.21 0.29 24.26
C GLN A 275 -8.26 -0.61 23.03
N MET A 276 -8.64 -1.86 23.24
CA MET A 276 -8.89 -2.82 22.15
C MET A 276 -10.34 -3.30 22.16
N ALA A 277 -10.85 -3.54 20.97
CA ALA A 277 -12.16 -4.16 20.76
C ALA A 277 -12.01 -5.67 20.64
N VAL A 278 -12.97 -6.41 21.19
CA VAL A 278 -13.09 -7.87 21.13
C VAL A 278 -14.32 -8.19 20.28
N HIS A 279 -14.20 -9.17 19.39
CA HIS A 279 -15.30 -9.70 18.58
C HIS A 279 -15.33 -11.22 18.68
N VAL A 280 -16.52 -11.81 18.85
CA VAL A 280 -16.68 -13.27 18.91
C VAL A 280 -17.19 -13.79 17.56
N PRO A 281 -16.44 -14.67 16.86
CA PRO A 281 -16.96 -15.38 15.69
C PRO A 281 -18.04 -16.37 16.12
N LEU A 282 -19.17 -16.41 15.40
CA LEU A 282 -20.33 -17.22 15.77
C LEU A 282 -20.55 -18.44 14.86
N SER A 283 -20.28 -18.31 13.55
CA SER A 283 -20.46 -19.43 12.63
C SER A 283 -19.25 -20.37 12.69
N ARG A 284 -19.48 -21.66 12.42
CA ARG A 284 -18.43 -22.68 12.45
C ARG A 284 -17.29 -22.32 11.49
N GLU A 285 -17.64 -21.82 10.31
CA GLU A 285 -16.69 -21.41 9.28
C GLU A 285 -15.83 -20.22 9.75
N ALA A 286 -16.44 -19.24 10.42
CA ALA A 286 -15.71 -18.08 10.96
C ALA A 286 -14.78 -18.46 12.11
N VAL A 287 -15.19 -19.44 12.94
CA VAL A 287 -14.34 -19.99 14.01
C VAL A 287 -13.11 -20.69 13.40
N ILE A 288 -13.31 -21.55 12.39
CA ILE A 288 -12.23 -22.26 11.73
C ILE A 288 -11.30 -21.28 10.99
N GLU A 289 -11.86 -20.29 10.29
CA GLU A 289 -11.09 -19.22 9.63
C GLU A 289 -10.23 -18.45 10.64
N ALA A 290 -10.80 -18.10 11.80
CA ALA A 290 -10.07 -17.42 12.86
C ALA A 290 -8.92 -18.28 13.41
N GLN A 291 -9.14 -19.57 13.66
CA GLN A 291 -8.11 -20.49 14.17
C GLN A 291 -6.99 -20.74 13.16
N ARG A 292 -7.32 -20.91 11.88
CA ARG A 292 -6.33 -21.30 10.86
C ARG A 292 -5.63 -20.13 10.19
N LEU A 293 -6.31 -19.01 9.95
CA LEU A 293 -5.73 -17.86 9.25
C LEU A 293 -5.37 -16.70 10.16
N MET A 294 -6.20 -16.39 11.15
CA MET A 294 -6.06 -15.15 11.93
C MET A 294 -5.29 -15.31 13.24
N LEU A 295 -5.00 -16.55 13.66
CA LEU A 295 -4.26 -16.82 14.90
C LEU A 295 -2.90 -16.11 14.88
N SER A 296 -2.52 -15.53 16.01
CA SER A 296 -1.28 -14.74 16.13
C SER A 296 -0.03 -15.53 15.71
N THR A 297 0.03 -16.83 16.01
CA THR A 297 1.14 -17.73 15.66
C THR A 297 1.32 -17.93 14.16
N ASN A 298 0.27 -17.77 13.36
CA ASN A 298 0.36 -17.89 11.91
C ASN A 298 0.76 -16.56 11.23
N ASN A 299 0.86 -15.48 11.99
CA ASN A 299 1.01 -14.11 11.49
C ASN A 299 2.24 -13.40 12.09
N MET A 300 3.40 -14.08 12.06
CA MET A 300 4.65 -13.57 12.64
C MET A 300 5.43 -12.63 11.71
N LEU A 301 5.28 -12.79 10.40
CA LEU A 301 6.01 -12.03 9.38
C LEU A 301 5.20 -10.85 8.84
N ALA A 302 5.90 -9.79 8.45
CA ALA A 302 5.35 -8.62 7.78
C ALA A 302 4.88 -8.97 6.37
N PRO A 303 3.61 -8.69 6.00
CA PRO A 303 3.16 -8.83 4.62
C PRO A 303 3.86 -7.86 3.65
N SER A 304 4.46 -6.78 4.15
CA SER A 304 5.13 -5.75 3.35
C SER A 304 6.54 -6.14 2.88
N SER A 305 7.28 -6.87 3.72
CA SER A 305 8.72 -7.15 3.52
C SER A 305 9.15 -8.57 3.86
N GLY A 306 8.32 -9.35 4.57
CA GLY A 306 8.64 -10.70 5.02
C GLY A 306 9.58 -10.77 6.24
N PHE A 307 9.90 -9.64 6.86
CA PHE A 307 10.66 -9.62 8.11
C PHE A 307 9.78 -9.95 9.32
N PRO A 308 10.33 -10.55 10.39
CA PRO A 308 9.57 -10.84 11.59
C PRO A 308 9.12 -9.55 12.28
N ILE A 309 7.81 -9.39 12.48
CA ILE A 309 7.22 -8.29 13.26
C ILE A 309 7.20 -8.62 14.74
N VAL A 310 7.02 -9.91 15.03
CA VAL A 310 6.98 -10.45 16.38
C VAL A 310 8.41 -10.78 16.81
N SER A 311 9.20 -9.74 17.07
CA SER A 311 10.53 -9.87 17.67
C SER A 311 10.50 -9.36 19.12
N PRO A 312 11.35 -9.92 20.00
CA PRO A 312 11.58 -9.33 21.32
C PRO A 312 11.97 -7.86 21.20
N THR A 313 11.38 -7.02 22.05
CA THR A 313 11.62 -5.56 22.08
C THR A 313 11.94 -5.07 23.49
N LEU A 314 12.54 -3.88 23.60
CA LEU A 314 12.80 -3.17 24.85
C LEU A 314 13.48 -4.07 25.90
N ASP A 315 12.78 -4.31 27.02
CA ASP A 315 13.28 -5.05 28.19
C ASP A 315 13.70 -6.48 27.84
N MET A 316 13.00 -7.14 26.91
CA MET A 316 13.35 -8.49 26.48
C MET A 316 14.72 -8.50 25.78
N VAL A 317 14.97 -7.52 24.90
CA VAL A 317 16.26 -7.35 24.22
C VAL A 317 17.35 -7.02 25.23
N LEU A 318 17.07 -6.11 26.17
CA LEU A 318 18.02 -5.73 27.21
C LEU A 318 18.42 -6.94 28.07
N GLY A 319 17.45 -7.78 28.44
CA GLY A 319 17.70 -9.00 29.21
C GLY A 319 18.52 -10.04 28.43
N VAL A 320 18.24 -10.25 27.15
CA VAL A 320 19.01 -11.16 26.28
C VAL A 320 20.42 -10.63 26.02
N TYR A 321 20.57 -9.34 25.75
CA TYR A 321 21.87 -8.68 25.62
C TYR A 321 22.68 -8.78 26.92
N TYR A 322 22.01 -8.59 28.06
CA TYR A 322 22.63 -8.81 29.36
C TYR A 322 23.07 -10.26 29.51
N LEU A 323 22.19 -11.22 29.26
CA LEU A 323 22.45 -12.66 29.39
C LEU A 323 23.63 -13.14 28.51
N THR A 324 23.73 -12.65 27.27
CA THR A 324 24.72 -13.12 26.28
C THR A 324 26.03 -12.34 26.30
N GLY A 325 26.10 -11.29 27.11
CA GLY A 325 27.29 -10.47 27.33
C GLY A 325 28.42 -11.21 28.07
N VAL A 326 29.62 -10.67 27.93
CA VAL A 326 30.83 -11.14 28.62
C VAL A 326 31.32 -10.03 29.54
N ASP A 327 31.64 -10.36 30.79
CA ASP A 327 32.25 -9.39 31.71
C ASP A 327 33.75 -9.26 31.40
N GLY A 328 34.28 -8.04 31.46
CA GLY A 328 35.70 -7.76 31.16
C GLY A 328 36.67 -8.07 32.32
N ASP A 329 37.97 -7.89 32.05
CA ASP A 329 39.10 -8.21 32.94
C ASP A 329 38.99 -7.59 34.36
N GLU A 330 38.24 -6.49 34.55
CA GLU A 330 38.08 -5.84 35.86
C GLU A 330 37.01 -6.49 36.76
N LEU A 331 35.96 -7.12 36.21
CA LEU A 331 34.85 -7.73 36.97
C LEU A 331 35.01 -9.25 37.16
N THR A 332 35.72 -9.90 36.24
CA THR A 332 36.09 -11.31 36.28
C THR A 332 37.58 -11.41 35.93
N PRO A 333 38.47 -11.42 36.94
CA PRO A 333 39.90 -11.56 36.70
C PRO A 333 40.17 -12.90 36.02
N VAL A 334 40.70 -12.87 34.80
CA VAL A 334 41.19 -14.06 34.11
C VAL A 334 42.68 -14.15 34.38
N GLU A 335 43.15 -15.21 35.04
CA GLU A 335 44.59 -15.46 35.17
C GLU A 335 45.17 -15.66 33.78
N ARG A 336 46.31 -15.04 33.47
CA ARG A 336 46.98 -15.18 32.16
C ARG A 336 48.29 -15.92 32.35
N ASP A 337 48.63 -16.81 31.42
CA ASP A 337 49.90 -17.54 31.43
C ASP A 337 51.08 -16.62 31.05
N GLU A 338 52.32 -17.14 31.13
CA GLU A 338 53.54 -16.41 30.79
C GLU A 338 53.61 -15.97 29.30
N GLU A 339 52.73 -16.52 28.45
CA GLU A 339 52.61 -16.21 27.01
C GLU A 339 51.46 -15.22 26.70
N GLY A 340 50.68 -14.82 27.72
CA GLY A 340 49.59 -13.85 27.61
C GLY A 340 48.22 -14.45 27.28
N ASN A 341 48.10 -15.78 27.19
CA ASN A 341 46.83 -16.48 26.97
C ASN A 341 46.03 -16.57 28.28
N ALA A 342 44.71 -16.57 28.17
CA ALA A 342 43.81 -16.79 29.29
C ALA A 342 43.96 -18.23 29.84
N VAL A 343 44.27 -18.36 31.12
CA VAL A 343 44.20 -19.60 31.88
C VAL A 343 42.76 -19.77 32.35
N PHE A 344 42.09 -20.77 31.80
CA PHE A 344 40.71 -21.10 32.16
C PHE A 344 40.73 -22.10 33.31
N ASP A 345 40.43 -21.65 34.53
CA ASP A 345 40.42 -22.51 35.72
C ASP A 345 39.21 -23.47 35.75
N THR A 346 38.25 -23.29 34.82
CA THR A 346 36.96 -23.99 34.81
C THR A 346 36.64 -24.60 33.44
N THR A 347 36.90 -25.91 33.30
CA THR A 347 36.48 -26.73 32.16
C THR A 347 35.38 -27.69 32.59
N TYR A 348 34.27 -27.72 31.85
CA TYR A 348 33.10 -28.57 32.14
C TYR A 348 32.93 -29.66 31.09
N ALA A 349 32.38 -30.80 31.52
CA ALA A 349 32.22 -31.97 30.66
C ALA A 349 31.08 -31.83 29.65
N ASP A 350 29.97 -31.20 30.05
CA ASP A 350 28.75 -31.00 29.25
C ASP A 350 27.98 -29.75 29.72
N PHE A 351 26.91 -29.40 29.02
CA PHE A 351 26.05 -28.25 29.37
C PHE A 351 25.27 -28.45 30.69
N ASP A 352 25.03 -29.68 31.12
CA ASP A 352 24.32 -29.98 32.37
C ASP A 352 25.22 -29.74 33.59
N ASP A 353 26.52 -30.02 33.49
CA ASP A 353 27.53 -29.74 34.51
C ASP A 353 27.70 -28.21 34.71
N VAL A 354 27.67 -27.44 33.61
CA VAL A 354 27.65 -25.98 33.64
C VAL A 354 26.41 -25.46 34.40
N ARG A 355 25.24 -26.07 34.16
CA ARG A 355 24.01 -25.72 34.86
C ARG A 355 24.12 -25.99 36.36
N LEU A 356 24.57 -27.18 36.74
CA LEU A 356 24.72 -27.55 38.15
C LEU A 356 25.70 -26.60 38.86
N ALA A 357 26.78 -26.22 38.18
CA ALA A 357 27.75 -25.28 38.70
C ALA A 357 27.19 -23.85 38.84
N PHE A 358 26.29 -23.42 37.96
CA PHE A 358 25.55 -22.16 38.10
C PHE A 358 24.52 -22.20 39.24
N ASP A 359 23.73 -23.27 39.32
CA ASP A 359 22.70 -23.46 40.36
C ASP A 359 23.31 -23.59 41.77
N THR A 360 24.56 -24.06 41.86
CA THR A 360 25.35 -24.11 43.11
C THR A 360 26.19 -22.85 43.36
N GLU A 361 25.99 -21.80 42.57
CA GLU A 361 26.65 -20.48 42.67
C GLU A 361 28.19 -20.53 42.54
N ARG A 362 28.73 -21.57 41.89
CA ARG A 362 30.18 -21.72 41.66
C ARG A 362 30.70 -20.90 40.49
N ILE A 363 29.84 -20.54 39.54
CA ILE A 363 30.17 -19.75 38.35
C ILE A 363 29.23 -18.55 38.25
N LYS A 364 29.75 -17.40 37.79
CA LYS A 364 28.93 -16.24 37.43
C LYS A 364 28.35 -16.36 36.02
N LEU A 365 27.20 -15.69 35.79
CA LEU A 365 26.45 -15.76 34.53
C LEU A 365 27.28 -15.42 33.27
N ARG A 366 28.15 -14.41 33.36
CA ARG A 366 28.91 -13.84 32.22
C ARG A 366 30.40 -14.18 32.21
N GLN A 367 30.81 -15.08 33.09
CA GLN A 367 32.18 -15.56 33.15
C GLN A 367 32.46 -16.47 31.94
N LEU A 368 33.65 -16.30 31.34
CA LEU A 368 34.14 -17.17 30.27
C LEU A 368 34.45 -18.57 30.82
N ILE A 369 33.96 -19.60 30.13
CA ILE A 369 34.12 -21.02 30.46
C ILE A 369 34.50 -21.83 29.21
N LYS A 370 35.13 -22.98 29.42
CA LYS A 370 35.32 -24.02 28.39
C LYS A 370 34.37 -25.18 28.65
N VAL A 371 33.56 -25.54 27.67
CA VAL A 371 32.61 -26.65 27.74
C VAL A 371 32.69 -27.47 26.46
N ARG A 372 32.42 -28.78 26.54
CA ARG A 372 32.24 -29.60 25.34
C ARG A 372 30.82 -29.48 24.83
N ASP A 373 30.68 -29.21 23.55
CA ASP A 373 29.41 -29.21 22.84
C ASP A 373 28.90 -30.64 22.61
N ASP A 374 27.67 -30.80 22.12
CA ASP A 374 27.02 -32.08 21.81
C ASP A 374 27.81 -32.90 20.76
N HIS A 375 28.63 -32.23 19.95
CA HIS A 375 29.56 -32.84 18.99
C HIS A 375 30.91 -33.28 19.59
N GLY A 376 31.14 -33.01 20.88
CA GLY A 376 32.37 -33.35 21.59
C GLY A 376 33.53 -32.36 21.40
N GLU A 377 33.31 -31.26 20.67
CA GLU A 377 34.28 -30.18 20.47
C GLU A 377 34.32 -29.23 21.68
N LEU A 378 35.51 -28.76 22.05
CA LEU A 378 35.68 -27.79 23.13
C LEU A 378 35.40 -26.37 22.63
N ILE A 379 34.35 -25.74 23.15
CA ILE A 379 33.95 -24.37 22.82
C ILE A 379 34.20 -23.41 23.99
N GLU A 380 34.61 -22.18 23.67
CA GLU A 380 34.78 -21.08 24.63
C GLU A 380 33.50 -20.24 24.66
N THR A 381 32.76 -20.25 25.77
CA THR A 381 31.44 -19.60 25.86
C THR A 381 31.18 -19.03 27.26
N THR A 382 29.97 -18.56 27.53
CA THR A 382 29.52 -18.14 28.87
C THR A 382 28.31 -18.95 29.32
N VAL A 383 28.09 -19.04 30.63
CA VAL A 383 26.89 -19.69 31.21
C VAL A 383 25.61 -19.08 30.62
N GLY A 384 25.57 -17.76 30.48
CA GLY A 384 24.42 -17.07 29.91
C GLY A 384 24.14 -17.42 28.44
N ARG A 385 25.18 -17.62 27.62
CA ARG A 385 25.01 -18.11 26.24
C ARG A 385 24.51 -19.55 26.20
N VAL A 386 24.95 -20.42 27.13
CA VAL A 386 24.40 -21.79 27.27
C VAL A 386 22.92 -21.75 27.61
N ILE A 387 22.52 -20.93 28.59
CA ILE A 387 21.10 -20.76 28.98
C ILE A 387 20.26 -20.21 27.82
N PHE A 388 20.80 -19.28 27.04
CA PHE A 388 20.13 -18.74 25.86
C PHE A 388 19.88 -19.82 24.80
N ASN A 389 20.86 -20.68 24.53
CA ASN A 389 20.73 -21.76 23.55
C ASN A 389 19.68 -22.81 23.94
N TRP A 390 19.36 -22.98 25.22
CA TRP A 390 18.25 -23.86 25.63
C TRP A 390 16.88 -23.38 25.18
N ALA A 391 16.72 -22.08 24.90
CA ALA A 391 15.48 -21.53 24.35
C ALA A 391 15.35 -21.77 22.85
N LEU A 392 16.44 -22.13 22.17
CA LEU A 392 16.45 -22.38 20.73
C LEU A 392 15.96 -23.80 20.41
N PRO A 393 15.48 -24.05 19.18
CA PRO A 393 15.15 -25.39 18.73
C PRO A 393 16.35 -26.34 18.89
N LYS A 394 16.13 -27.54 19.44
CA LYS A 394 17.20 -28.53 19.72
C LYS A 394 18.00 -28.98 18.50
N THR A 395 17.45 -28.80 17.31
CA THR A 395 18.06 -29.14 16.02
C THR A 395 18.99 -28.04 15.50
N MET A 396 19.01 -26.87 16.13
CA MET A 396 19.82 -25.72 15.74
C MET A 396 21.22 -25.80 16.33
N GLU A 397 22.22 -25.36 15.56
CA GLU A 397 23.60 -25.27 16.04
C GLU A 397 23.77 -24.25 17.17
N PHE A 398 24.73 -24.50 18.06
CA PHE A 398 25.03 -23.62 19.18
C PHE A 398 25.45 -22.23 18.72
N ARG A 399 24.73 -21.20 19.17
CA ARG A 399 25.02 -19.79 18.85
C ARG A 399 25.89 -19.14 19.94
N ASN A 400 27.07 -18.68 19.54
CA ASN A 400 28.09 -18.17 20.45
C ASN A 400 28.53 -16.73 20.14
N HIS A 401 27.58 -15.80 20.08
CA HIS A 401 27.86 -14.37 19.92
C HIS A 401 26.98 -13.52 20.83
N LEU A 402 27.26 -12.21 20.88
CA LEU A 402 26.41 -11.25 21.58
C LEU A 402 25.11 -11.04 20.79
N PHE A 403 23.98 -11.00 21.48
CA PHE A 403 22.67 -10.80 20.86
C PHE A 403 22.16 -9.39 21.16
N ASP A 404 22.35 -8.49 20.21
CA ASP A 404 21.65 -7.20 20.15
C ASP A 404 20.29 -7.35 19.46
N ARG A 405 19.53 -6.26 19.34
CA ARG A 405 18.24 -6.26 18.65
C ARG A 405 18.34 -6.82 17.22
N GLY A 406 19.36 -6.43 16.45
CA GLY A 406 19.50 -6.83 15.05
C GLY A 406 19.78 -8.34 14.91
N ALA A 407 20.66 -8.86 15.76
CA ALA A 407 20.97 -10.28 15.82
C ALA A 407 19.75 -11.12 16.25
N ILE A 408 18.93 -10.63 17.19
CA ILE A 408 17.69 -11.31 17.59
C ILE A 408 16.68 -11.32 16.43
N GLU A 409 16.51 -10.19 15.73
CA GLU A 409 15.61 -10.12 14.57
C GLU A 409 16.05 -11.08 13.44
N ALA A 410 17.36 -11.19 13.18
CA ALA A 410 17.92 -12.14 12.22
C ALA A 410 17.67 -13.60 12.65
N LEU A 411 17.90 -13.92 13.92
CA LEU A 411 17.66 -15.25 14.49
C LEU A 411 16.18 -15.67 14.36
N VAL A 412 15.25 -14.77 14.69
CA VAL A 412 13.81 -15.05 14.53
C VAL A 412 13.48 -15.30 13.07
N GLY A 413 14.05 -14.50 12.16
CA GLY A 413 13.88 -14.69 10.72
C GLY A 413 14.32 -16.07 10.23
N GLU A 414 15.50 -16.52 10.66
CA GLU A 414 16.05 -17.84 10.35
C GLU A 414 15.16 -18.97 10.88
N VAL A 415 14.71 -18.85 12.13
CA VAL A 415 13.93 -19.92 12.79
C VAL A 415 12.54 -20.07 12.16
N VAL A 416 11.90 -18.96 11.77
CA VAL A 416 10.61 -19.02 11.06
C VAL A 416 10.75 -19.76 9.74
N THR A 417 11.81 -19.50 8.97
CA THR A 417 12.00 -20.14 7.66
C THR A 417 12.49 -21.58 7.75
N GLY A 418 13.37 -21.90 8.71
CA GLY A 418 14.00 -23.22 8.80
C GLY A 418 13.23 -24.25 9.63
N TYR A 419 12.53 -23.83 10.69
CA TYR A 419 11.90 -24.74 11.67
C TYR A 419 10.37 -24.57 11.79
N GLY A 420 9.80 -23.55 11.14
CA GLY A 420 8.36 -23.31 11.06
C GLY A 420 7.75 -22.62 12.28
N ASN A 421 6.49 -22.18 12.13
CA ASN A 421 5.81 -21.27 13.07
C ASN A 421 5.66 -21.80 14.50
N GLN A 422 5.44 -23.11 14.69
CA GLN A 422 5.23 -23.68 16.02
C GLN A 422 6.51 -23.63 16.85
N ALA A 423 7.63 -24.08 16.28
CA ALA A 423 8.94 -24.01 16.94
C ALA A 423 9.34 -22.55 17.22
N THR A 424 9.04 -21.62 16.30
CA THR A 424 9.26 -20.19 16.54
C THR A 424 8.42 -19.67 17.71
N SER A 425 7.14 -20.04 17.81
CA SER A 425 6.27 -19.58 18.91
C SER A 425 6.81 -20.02 20.27
N GLU A 426 7.21 -21.30 20.38
CA GLU A 426 7.77 -21.85 21.61
C GLU A 426 9.09 -21.17 21.99
N MET A 427 9.98 -20.96 21.01
CA MET A 427 11.23 -20.22 21.21
C MET A 427 10.95 -18.79 21.69
N LEU A 428 10.04 -18.07 21.03
CA LEU A 428 9.70 -16.68 21.37
C LEU A 428 9.10 -16.55 22.77
N ASP A 429 8.24 -17.48 23.19
CA ASP A 429 7.68 -17.51 24.54
C ASP A 429 8.76 -17.78 25.60
N GLN A 430 9.73 -18.66 25.30
CA GLN A 430 10.88 -18.90 26.18
C GLN A 430 11.83 -17.69 26.23
N LEU A 431 12.15 -17.08 25.09
CA LEU A 431 12.97 -15.87 25.01
C LEU A 431 12.35 -14.69 25.74
N LYS A 432 11.03 -14.52 25.67
CA LYS A 432 10.28 -13.54 26.47
C LYS A 432 10.50 -13.77 27.97
N ASN A 433 10.32 -15.01 28.43
CA ASN A 433 10.47 -15.35 29.85
C ASN A 433 11.90 -15.14 30.35
N LEU A 434 12.90 -15.56 29.56
CA LEU A 434 14.32 -15.32 29.87
C LEU A 434 14.64 -13.83 29.86
N GLY A 435 14.20 -13.11 28.82
CA GLY A 435 14.39 -11.68 28.67
C GLY A 435 13.91 -10.90 29.88
N PHE A 436 12.65 -11.10 30.32
CA PHE A 436 12.13 -10.40 31.50
C PHE A 436 12.85 -10.78 32.80
N LYS A 437 13.21 -12.06 32.97
CA LYS A 437 13.93 -12.54 34.15
C LYS A 437 15.31 -11.88 34.25
N TYR A 438 16.09 -11.92 33.17
CA TYR A 438 17.46 -11.40 33.16
C TYR A 438 17.52 -9.87 33.03
N ALA A 439 16.50 -9.22 32.47
CA ALA A 439 16.37 -7.76 32.56
C ALA A 439 16.11 -7.28 33.99
N THR A 440 15.39 -8.07 34.80
CA THR A 440 15.22 -7.77 36.22
C THR A 440 16.52 -7.97 36.99
N GLN A 441 17.26 -9.04 36.68
CA GLN A 441 18.55 -9.35 37.33
C GLN A 441 19.70 -8.43 36.91
N SER A 442 19.64 -7.85 35.70
CA SER A 442 20.69 -6.94 35.21
C SER A 442 20.83 -5.69 36.08
N GLY A 443 19.78 -5.33 36.84
CA GLY A 443 19.78 -4.15 37.70
C GLY A 443 19.99 -2.85 36.92
N THR A 444 19.74 -2.86 35.60
CA THR A 444 19.97 -1.71 34.74
C THR A 444 19.06 -0.56 35.18
N THR A 445 19.66 0.55 35.58
CA THR A 445 18.96 1.74 36.05
C THR A 445 19.49 2.98 35.32
N ILE A 446 18.80 4.10 35.47
CA ILE A 446 19.24 5.39 34.97
C ILE A 446 19.34 6.34 36.17
N ALA A 447 20.55 6.79 36.46
CA ALA A 447 20.82 7.84 37.43
C ALA A 447 21.39 9.09 36.74
N MET A 448 21.24 10.26 37.39
CA MET A 448 21.83 11.51 36.91
C MET A 448 23.36 11.41 36.73
N LYS A 449 24.02 10.57 37.54
CA LYS A 449 25.46 10.33 37.48
C LYS A 449 25.89 9.57 36.22
N ASP A 450 24.99 8.81 35.60
CA ASP A 450 25.28 8.04 34.38
C ASP A 450 25.35 8.95 33.15
N ILE A 451 24.83 10.18 33.26
CA ILE A 451 24.87 11.19 32.20
C ILE A 451 26.14 12.03 32.37
N VAL A 452 27.23 11.61 31.74
CA VAL A 452 28.53 12.28 31.83
C VAL A 452 28.69 13.32 30.72
N THR A 453 28.81 14.59 31.10
CA THR A 453 29.12 15.68 30.15
C THR A 453 30.56 15.55 29.66
N PRO A 454 30.81 15.57 28.34
CA PRO A 454 32.15 15.38 27.81
C PRO A 454 33.06 16.58 28.16
N PRO A 455 34.30 16.33 28.61
CA PRO A 455 35.22 17.39 29.05
C PRO A 455 35.64 18.32 27.90
N GLN A 456 35.62 17.81 26.67
CA GLN A 456 35.97 18.54 25.45
C GLN A 456 34.90 19.57 25.04
N LYS A 457 33.69 19.51 25.61
CA LYS A 457 32.54 20.33 25.22
C LYS A 457 32.86 21.83 25.16
N GLN A 458 33.44 22.37 26.22
CA GLN A 458 33.72 23.80 26.31
C GLN A 458 34.73 24.25 25.24
N SER A 459 35.70 23.38 24.91
CA SER A 459 36.69 23.65 23.87
C SER A 459 36.05 23.72 22.48
N LEU A 460 35.14 22.78 22.16
CA LEU A 460 34.41 22.74 20.89
C LEU A 460 33.51 23.98 20.71
N LEU A 461 32.80 24.38 21.76
CA LEU A 461 31.95 25.58 21.74
C LEU A 461 32.79 26.86 21.53
N SER A 462 33.91 26.99 22.23
CA SER A 462 34.78 28.17 22.09
C SER A 462 35.42 28.28 20.69
N ALA A 463 35.78 27.15 20.09
CA ALA A 463 36.28 27.10 18.71
C ALA A 463 35.21 27.51 17.70
N ALA A 464 33.95 27.11 17.92
CA ALA A 464 32.81 27.50 17.10
C ALA A 464 32.55 29.01 17.19
N ASP A 465 32.52 29.56 18.41
CA ASP A 465 32.32 31.00 18.66
C ASP A 465 33.37 31.84 17.92
N THR A 466 34.64 31.41 17.95
CA THR A 466 35.73 32.10 17.23
C THR A 466 35.52 32.10 15.70
N LYS A 467 34.99 31.00 15.13
CA LYS A 467 34.70 30.93 13.69
C LYS A 467 33.51 31.82 13.32
N ILE A 468 32.48 31.86 14.15
CA ILE A 468 31.28 32.67 13.91
C ILE A 468 31.61 34.16 14.01
N SER A 469 32.41 34.58 15.00
CA SER A 469 32.86 35.96 15.09
C SER A 469 33.60 36.42 13.83
N LYS A 470 34.44 35.56 13.23
CA LYS A 470 35.11 35.86 11.96
C LYS A 470 34.13 35.98 10.77
N LEU A 471 33.08 35.15 10.73
CA LEU A 471 32.03 35.28 9.71
C LEU A 471 31.24 36.58 9.88
N ASP A 472 30.92 36.96 11.11
CA ASP A 472 30.24 38.22 11.40
C ASP A 472 31.12 39.43 11.04
N GLU A 473 32.43 39.36 11.29
CA GLU A 473 33.41 40.36 10.81
C GLU A 473 33.42 40.47 9.28
N GLN A 474 33.53 39.33 8.57
CA GLN A 474 33.49 39.31 7.09
C GLN A 474 32.19 39.87 6.53
N TYR A 475 31.07 39.62 7.19
CA TYR A 475 29.77 40.19 6.82
C TYR A 475 29.72 41.70 7.06
N GLN A 476 30.24 42.18 8.20
CA GLN A 476 30.33 43.62 8.49
C GLN A 476 31.28 44.36 7.53
N GLU A 477 32.34 43.69 7.07
CA GLU A 477 33.27 44.19 6.04
C GLU A 477 32.68 44.12 4.61
N GLY A 478 31.53 43.45 4.43
CA GLY A 478 30.86 43.30 3.13
C GLY A 478 31.48 42.26 2.19
N LEU A 479 32.29 41.35 2.71
CA LEU A 479 32.97 40.29 1.95
C LEU A 479 32.05 39.11 1.62
N ILE A 480 31.02 38.88 2.43
CA ILE A 480 30.03 37.81 2.26
C ILE A 480 28.61 38.38 2.35
N THR A 481 27.67 37.73 1.68
CA THR A 481 26.24 38.05 1.80
C THR A 481 25.63 37.48 3.07
N ASP A 482 24.47 37.99 3.51
CA ASP A 482 23.78 37.44 4.70
C ASP A 482 23.34 35.99 4.49
N HIS A 483 23.03 35.61 3.25
CA HIS A 483 22.67 34.23 2.91
C HIS A 483 23.87 33.27 3.06
N GLU A 484 25.04 33.65 2.56
CA GLU A 484 26.28 32.88 2.73
C GLU A 484 26.71 32.82 4.20
N ARG A 485 26.56 33.93 4.95
CA ARG A 485 26.80 33.97 6.40
C ARG A 485 25.89 32.97 7.13
N TYR A 486 24.60 32.96 6.81
CA TYR A 486 23.62 32.04 7.37
C TYR A 486 23.99 30.58 7.12
N GLU A 487 24.26 30.20 5.86
CA GLU A 487 24.62 28.83 5.50
C GLU A 487 25.93 28.37 6.16
N ALA A 488 26.94 29.24 6.17
CA ALA A 488 28.21 28.95 6.82
C ALA A 488 28.06 28.78 8.34
N SER A 489 27.25 29.63 9.00
CA SER A 489 26.97 29.53 10.43
C SER A 489 26.26 28.21 10.79
N VAL A 490 25.23 27.84 10.01
CA VAL A 490 24.53 26.56 10.16
C VAL A 490 25.51 25.38 9.94
N GLY A 491 26.38 25.46 8.94
CA GLY A 491 27.40 24.45 8.67
C GLY A 491 28.37 24.25 9.83
N ILE A 492 28.85 25.35 10.44
CA ILE A 492 29.74 25.30 11.61
C ILE A 492 29.06 24.62 12.80
N TRP A 493 27.82 25.00 13.12
CA TRP A 493 27.10 24.40 14.25
C TRP A 493 26.74 22.94 14.02
N THR A 494 26.52 22.54 12.76
CA THR A 494 26.29 21.14 12.38
C THR A 494 27.56 20.31 12.60
N ASP A 495 28.72 20.81 12.16
CA ASP A 495 30.04 20.18 12.41
C ASP A 495 30.32 20.02 13.92
N VAL A 496 30.05 21.06 14.70
CA VAL A 496 30.19 21.01 16.18
C VAL A 496 29.25 19.98 16.79
N SER A 497 28.01 19.89 16.32
CA SER A 497 27.04 18.91 16.81
C SER A 497 27.49 17.47 16.51
N ASN A 498 28.12 17.23 15.36
CA ASN A 498 28.67 15.92 15.00
C ASN A 498 29.86 15.57 15.90
N LYS A 499 30.84 16.47 16.04
CA LYS A 499 31.98 16.30 16.97
C LYS A 499 31.55 16.09 18.42
N MET A 500 30.46 16.73 18.83
CA MET A 500 29.88 16.52 20.16
C MET A 500 29.27 15.11 20.30
N THR A 501 28.76 14.54 19.20
CA THR A 501 28.23 13.17 19.19
C THR A 501 29.37 12.19 19.47
N ASP A 502 30.47 12.32 18.74
CA ASP A 502 31.66 11.49 18.90
C ASP A 502 32.26 11.63 20.32
N ALA A 503 32.38 12.87 20.82
CA ALA A 503 32.88 13.14 22.17
C ALA A 503 32.01 12.52 23.27
N VAL A 504 30.67 12.50 23.09
CA VAL A 504 29.75 11.85 24.04
C VAL A 504 29.91 10.33 23.99
N GLU A 505 30.07 9.76 22.79
CA GLU A 505 30.29 8.32 22.59
C GLU A 505 31.58 7.84 23.27
N ASP A 506 32.67 8.58 23.12
CA ASP A 506 33.97 8.25 23.74
C ASP A 506 33.96 8.36 25.28
N THR A 507 33.10 9.22 25.85
CA THR A 507 33.05 9.50 27.30
C THR A 507 32.07 8.60 28.04
N LEU A 508 31.15 7.93 27.34
CA LEU A 508 30.16 7.05 27.96
C LEU A 508 30.81 5.82 28.58
N ASP A 509 30.46 5.53 29.83
CA ASP A 509 30.85 4.29 30.49
C ASP A 509 30.19 3.10 29.77
N LYS A 510 31.00 2.16 29.29
CA LYS A 510 30.56 0.94 28.60
C LYS A 510 29.69 0.04 29.47
N TYR A 511 29.76 0.19 30.79
CA TYR A 511 28.92 -0.55 31.75
C TYR A 511 27.78 0.30 32.32
N GLY A 512 27.65 1.56 31.90
CA GLY A 512 26.55 2.43 32.30
C GLY A 512 25.21 1.92 31.76
N GLY A 513 24.13 2.13 32.53
CA GLY A 513 22.79 1.71 32.11
C GLY A 513 22.34 2.36 30.80
N ILE A 514 22.68 3.64 30.60
CA ILE A 514 22.35 4.39 29.38
C ILE A 514 23.07 3.82 28.14
N PHE A 515 24.36 3.51 28.27
CA PHE A 515 25.12 2.89 27.18
C PHE A 515 24.56 1.52 26.83
N THR A 516 24.31 0.68 27.84
CA THR A 516 23.76 -0.67 27.65
C THR A 516 22.41 -0.63 26.93
N MET A 517 21.51 0.30 27.28
CA MET A 517 20.21 0.46 26.61
C MET A 517 20.34 0.86 25.13
N ALA A 518 21.30 1.73 24.80
CA ALA A 518 21.55 2.17 23.43
C ALA A 518 22.30 1.12 22.60
N ALA A 519 23.37 0.53 23.15
CA ALA A 519 24.20 -0.48 22.48
C ALA A 519 23.44 -1.79 22.22
N SER A 520 22.55 -2.19 23.13
CA SER A 520 21.67 -3.35 22.92
C SER A 520 20.61 -3.12 21.83
N GLY A 521 20.36 -1.86 21.43
CA GLY A 521 19.26 -1.49 20.55
C GLY A 521 17.88 -1.61 21.22
N ALA A 522 17.82 -1.82 22.54
CA ALA A 522 16.58 -1.90 23.30
C ALA A 522 15.83 -0.56 23.26
N LYS A 523 16.48 0.53 23.69
CA LYS A 523 15.91 1.87 23.64
C LYS A 523 16.99 2.94 23.77
N GLY A 524 16.91 3.98 22.96
CA GLY A 524 17.86 5.09 22.99
C GLY A 524 18.74 5.11 21.75
N ASN A 525 18.96 6.30 21.20
CA ASN A 525 19.93 6.55 20.15
C ASN A 525 21.05 7.45 20.72
N ILE A 526 22.28 7.31 20.24
CA ILE A 526 23.41 8.21 20.53
C ILE A 526 22.99 9.68 20.34
N ALA A 527 22.16 9.99 19.34
CA ALA A 527 21.61 11.34 19.15
C ALA A 527 20.76 11.84 20.34
N GLN A 528 20.00 10.96 21.00
CA GLN A 528 19.24 11.29 22.21
C GLN A 528 20.16 11.43 23.42
N ILE A 529 21.18 10.59 23.53
CA ILE A 529 22.20 10.69 24.60
C ILE A 529 22.97 12.00 24.47
N LYS A 530 23.30 12.43 23.24
CA LYS A 530 23.87 13.76 22.98
C LYS A 530 23.00 14.89 23.52
N GLN A 531 21.67 14.81 23.37
CA GLN A 531 20.79 15.85 23.91
C GLN A 531 20.78 15.84 25.45
N MET A 532 20.97 14.69 26.08
CA MET A 532 21.03 14.56 27.54
C MET A 532 22.35 15.04 28.13
N ALA A 533 23.50 14.70 27.53
CA ALA A 533 24.83 14.91 28.09
C ALA A 533 25.66 16.00 27.38
N GLY A 534 25.49 16.12 26.06
CA GLY A 534 26.32 16.96 25.18
C GLY A 534 25.71 18.32 24.94
N MET A 535 24.89 18.45 23.89
CA MET A 535 24.16 19.67 23.56
C MET A 535 22.90 19.32 22.78
N ARG A 536 21.87 20.16 22.85
CA ARG A 536 20.64 19.92 22.06
C ARG A 536 20.78 20.32 20.59
N GLY A 537 21.59 21.34 20.28
CA GLY A 537 21.94 21.72 18.91
C GLY A 537 21.02 22.76 18.27
N LEU A 538 21.06 22.83 16.93
CA LEU A 538 20.25 23.71 16.11
C LEU A 538 18.78 23.29 16.13
N MET A 539 17.84 24.23 16.06
CA MET A 539 16.38 23.99 16.05
C MET A 539 15.72 24.61 14.83
N SER A 540 14.59 24.07 14.38
CA SER A 540 13.80 24.64 13.28
C SER A 540 12.73 25.60 13.77
N ASP A 541 12.50 26.69 13.04
CA ASP A 541 11.36 27.58 13.22
C ASP A 541 10.05 26.96 12.67
N PRO A 542 8.89 27.59 12.89
CA PRO A 542 7.63 27.10 12.34
C PRO A 542 7.59 27.05 10.80
N LYS A 543 8.43 27.83 10.11
CA LYS A 543 8.54 27.84 8.63
C LYS A 543 9.48 26.75 8.11
N GLY A 544 10.23 26.07 8.97
CA GLY A 544 11.22 25.05 8.60
C GLY A 544 12.64 25.60 8.40
N ARG A 545 12.88 26.89 8.62
CA ARG A 545 14.23 27.46 8.61
C ARG A 545 14.94 27.12 9.90
N ILE A 546 16.23 26.83 9.80
CA ILE A 546 17.07 26.57 10.97
C ILE A 546 17.35 27.90 11.68
N ILE A 547 17.17 27.92 12.99
CA ILE A 547 17.46 29.07 13.84
C ILE A 547 18.97 29.12 14.06
N GLU A 548 19.61 30.23 13.69
CA GLU A 548 21.07 30.44 13.79
C GLU A 548 21.62 30.27 15.20
N MET A 549 20.80 30.51 16.22
CA MET A 549 21.18 30.39 17.63
C MET A 549 20.94 28.96 18.13
N PRO A 550 21.99 28.14 18.32
CA PRO A 550 21.83 26.78 18.80
C PRO A 550 21.54 26.76 20.31
N ILE A 551 20.98 25.65 20.77
CA ILE A 551 20.87 25.33 22.19
C ILE A 551 22.18 24.65 22.62
N ARG A 552 22.98 25.37 23.41
CA ARG A 552 24.30 24.93 23.88
C ARG A 552 24.19 24.00 25.08
N SER A 553 23.17 24.25 25.90
CA SER A 553 22.88 23.47 27.10
C SER A 553 22.32 22.08 26.76
N SER A 554 22.57 21.13 27.65
CA SER A 554 22.00 19.78 27.62
C SER A 554 20.83 19.66 28.61
N PHE A 555 20.08 18.55 28.57
CA PHE A 555 19.03 18.31 29.57
C PHE A 555 19.58 18.11 30.98
N SER A 556 20.80 17.57 31.14
CA SER A 556 21.43 17.40 32.46
C SER A 556 21.83 18.72 33.10
N GLU A 557 22.29 19.68 32.29
CA GLU A 557 22.66 21.03 32.75
C GLU A 557 21.44 21.92 32.99
N GLY A 558 20.33 21.64 32.29
CA GLY A 558 19.14 22.46 32.26
C GLY A 558 19.19 23.54 31.18
N LEU A 559 18.01 23.91 30.66
CA LEU A 559 17.87 24.89 29.58
C LEU A 559 17.56 26.28 30.14
N SER A 560 18.16 27.32 29.57
CA SER A 560 17.73 28.70 29.85
C SER A 560 16.31 28.96 29.32
N VAL A 561 15.65 30.02 29.80
CA VAL A 561 14.29 30.39 29.36
C VAL A 561 14.22 30.60 27.83
N LEU A 562 15.25 31.23 27.25
CA LEU A 562 15.32 31.49 25.82
C LEU A 562 15.53 30.18 25.02
N GLU A 563 16.47 29.34 25.44
CA GLU A 563 16.72 28.03 24.79
C GLU A 563 15.49 27.13 24.87
N TYR A 564 14.83 27.10 26.03
CA TYR A 564 13.58 26.36 26.20
C TYR A 564 12.51 26.90 25.24
N PHE A 565 12.29 28.22 25.20
CA PHE A 565 11.32 28.85 24.30
C PHE A 565 11.61 28.56 22.82
N ILE A 566 12.86 28.64 22.38
CA ILE A 566 13.28 28.27 21.02
C ILE A 566 12.91 26.80 20.74
N SER A 567 13.20 25.88 21.66
CA SER A 567 12.88 24.46 21.51
C SER A 567 11.36 24.18 21.40
N THR A 568 10.51 25.03 21.99
CA THR A 568 9.06 24.84 21.92
C THR A 568 8.48 25.02 20.52
N HIS A 569 9.12 25.79 19.64
CA HIS A 569 8.64 26.02 18.27
C HIS A 569 8.68 24.73 17.46
N GLY A 570 9.85 24.07 17.43
CA GLY A 570 10.02 22.77 16.77
C GLY A 570 9.12 21.70 17.37
N ALA A 571 9.06 21.61 18.71
CA ALA A 571 8.23 20.62 19.40
C ALA A 571 6.72 20.80 19.11
N ARG A 572 6.20 22.04 19.17
CA ARG A 572 4.79 22.32 18.88
C ARG A 572 4.45 22.08 17.41
N LYS A 573 5.32 22.47 16.48
CA LYS A 573 5.14 22.19 15.05
C LYS A 573 5.10 20.68 14.81
N GLY A 574 6.01 19.91 15.42
CA GLY A 574 6.02 18.46 15.36
C GLY A 574 4.68 17.86 15.80
N LEU A 575 4.19 18.21 17.00
CA LEU A 575 2.89 17.73 17.51
C LEU A 575 1.70 18.09 16.61
N ALA A 576 1.68 19.32 16.06
CA ALA A 576 0.63 19.76 15.15
C ALA A 576 0.67 19.00 13.82
N ASP A 577 1.86 18.81 13.25
CA ASP A 577 2.05 18.04 12.02
C ASP A 577 1.69 16.57 12.22
N THR A 578 2.01 15.95 13.37
CA THR A 578 1.59 14.58 13.71
C THR A 578 0.07 14.45 13.70
N ALA A 579 -0.63 15.37 14.35
CA ALA A 579 -2.08 15.34 14.44
C ALA A 579 -2.77 15.54 13.07
N LEU A 580 -2.19 16.38 12.20
CA LEU A 580 -2.76 16.66 10.87
C LEU A 580 -2.41 15.59 9.84
N ARG A 581 -1.13 15.20 9.72
CA ARG A 581 -0.63 14.32 8.65
C ARG A 581 -1.03 12.86 8.81
N THR A 582 -1.36 12.41 10.03
CA THR A 582 -1.91 11.06 10.25
C THR A 582 -3.20 10.84 9.45
N ALA A 583 -4.02 11.88 9.29
CA ALA A 583 -5.23 11.80 8.48
C ALA A 583 -4.92 11.64 6.98
N ASP A 584 -3.83 12.24 6.48
CA ASP A 584 -3.42 12.16 5.08
C ASP A 584 -2.93 10.76 4.71
N SER A 585 -2.16 10.11 5.59
CA SER A 585 -1.70 8.73 5.37
C SER A 585 -2.87 7.72 5.36
N GLY A 586 -3.78 7.83 6.34
CA GLY A 586 -4.99 7.00 6.34
C GLY A 586 -5.87 7.25 5.10
N TYR A 587 -5.88 8.48 4.60
CA TYR A 587 -6.59 8.83 3.38
C TYR A 587 -5.92 8.29 2.11
N LEU A 588 -4.59 8.28 2.03
CA LEU A 588 -3.83 7.63 0.96
C LEU A 588 -4.08 6.11 0.96
N THR A 589 -3.95 5.47 2.11
CA THR A 589 -4.20 4.02 2.29
C THR A 589 -5.58 3.65 1.76
N ARG A 590 -6.59 4.46 2.08
CA ARG A 590 -7.95 4.29 1.56
C ARG A 590 -8.02 4.40 0.04
N ARG A 591 -7.35 5.41 -0.56
CA ARG A 591 -7.30 5.58 -2.03
C ARG A 591 -6.65 4.38 -2.72
N LEU A 592 -5.54 3.90 -2.16
CA LEU A 592 -4.82 2.73 -2.69
C LEU A 592 -5.72 1.49 -2.62
N ALA A 593 -6.39 1.25 -1.50
CA ALA A 593 -7.30 0.12 -1.34
C ALA A 593 -8.48 0.20 -2.31
N ASP A 594 -9.05 1.39 -2.52
CA ASP A 594 -10.16 1.61 -3.46
C ASP A 594 -9.76 1.35 -4.93
N VAL A 595 -8.48 1.55 -5.28
CA VAL A 595 -7.96 1.26 -6.62
C VAL A 595 -7.59 -0.22 -6.78
N ALA A 596 -7.05 -0.85 -5.75
CA ALA A 596 -6.47 -2.18 -5.83
C ALA A 596 -7.39 -3.31 -5.35
N GLN A 597 -8.56 -3.00 -4.79
CA GLN A 597 -9.48 -4.00 -4.21
C GLN A 597 -9.94 -5.11 -5.17
N ASP A 598 -9.88 -4.91 -6.49
CA ASP A 598 -10.26 -5.90 -7.49
C ASP A 598 -9.08 -6.78 -7.95
N VAL A 599 -7.89 -6.54 -7.41
CA VAL A 599 -6.70 -7.36 -7.67
C VAL A 599 -6.65 -8.52 -6.69
N ILE A 600 -7.07 -9.68 -7.19
CA ILE A 600 -7.10 -10.98 -6.50
C ILE A 600 -6.29 -11.97 -7.36
N ILE A 601 -5.68 -12.98 -6.76
CA ILE A 601 -5.07 -14.07 -7.53
C ILE A 601 -6.17 -14.97 -8.09
N THR A 602 -6.32 -15.01 -9.41
CA THR A 602 -7.44 -15.71 -10.08
C THR A 602 -7.01 -16.96 -10.83
N THR A 603 -5.76 -17.04 -11.25
CA THR A 603 -5.21 -18.14 -12.05
C THR A 603 -3.78 -18.45 -11.61
N GLU A 604 -3.29 -19.66 -11.89
CA GLU A 604 -1.93 -20.05 -11.51
C GLU A 604 -0.90 -19.47 -12.49
N ASN A 605 -1.13 -19.66 -13.79
CA ASN A 605 -0.20 -19.32 -14.86
C ASN A 605 -0.78 -18.27 -15.81
N ASP A 606 0.11 -17.45 -16.36
CA ASP A 606 -0.19 -16.44 -17.38
C ASP A 606 0.71 -16.69 -18.59
N PRO A 607 0.22 -17.39 -19.63
CA PRO A 607 1.04 -17.71 -20.81
C PRO A 607 1.52 -16.48 -21.59
N GLY A 608 0.86 -15.33 -21.43
CA GLY A 608 1.21 -14.09 -22.12
C GLY A 608 2.25 -13.25 -21.39
N ALA A 609 2.62 -13.61 -20.15
CA ALA A 609 3.57 -12.83 -19.37
C ALA A 609 5.02 -13.06 -19.83
N GLN A 610 5.74 -11.98 -20.10
CA GLN A 610 7.15 -12.01 -20.54
C GLN A 610 8.16 -11.79 -19.41
N GLY A 611 7.70 -11.30 -18.24
CA GLY A 611 8.56 -10.91 -17.13
C GLY A 611 9.18 -9.51 -17.28
N ILE A 612 9.95 -9.10 -16.28
CA ILE A 612 10.70 -7.84 -16.23
C ILE A 612 12.16 -8.13 -15.84
N LEU A 613 13.09 -7.33 -16.38
CA LEU A 613 14.51 -7.40 -16.02
C LEU A 613 14.75 -6.61 -14.73
N ILE A 614 15.19 -7.23 -13.64
CA ILE A 614 15.65 -6.53 -12.44
C ILE A 614 17.18 -6.51 -12.46
N THR A 615 17.76 -5.33 -12.25
CA THR A 615 19.21 -5.09 -12.29
C THR A 615 19.69 -4.66 -10.91
N ASP A 616 20.89 -5.09 -10.55
CA ASP A 616 21.62 -4.59 -9.38
C ASP A 616 22.19 -3.20 -9.69
N ASP A 617 21.98 -2.24 -8.79
CA ASP A 617 22.38 -0.85 -9.02
C ASP A 617 23.87 -0.65 -8.69
N GLN A 618 24.69 -0.40 -9.71
CA GLN A 618 26.13 -0.15 -9.55
C GLN A 618 26.48 1.34 -9.33
N GLN A 619 25.51 2.27 -9.44
CA GLN A 619 25.76 3.71 -9.39
C GLN A 619 25.39 4.34 -8.03
N GLY A 620 25.77 3.71 -6.92
CA GLY A 620 25.66 4.32 -5.57
C GLY A 620 24.24 4.77 -5.19
N GLY A 621 23.21 4.27 -5.89
CA GLY A 621 21.82 4.62 -5.64
C GLY A 621 21.29 3.94 -4.39
N GLN A 622 20.22 4.49 -3.84
CA GLN A 622 19.50 3.94 -2.68
C GLN A 622 18.69 2.67 -3.03
N GLN A 623 19.09 1.90 -4.06
CA GLN A 623 18.41 0.66 -4.43
C GLN A 623 18.83 -0.50 -3.52
N ALA A 624 17.95 -1.50 -3.33
CA ALA A 624 18.28 -2.68 -2.53
C ALA A 624 19.10 -3.64 -3.36
N PRO A 625 19.90 -4.50 -2.69
CA PRO A 625 20.55 -5.62 -3.33
C PRO A 625 19.57 -6.44 -4.16
N LEU A 626 20.05 -6.99 -5.28
CA LEU A 626 19.26 -7.83 -6.17
C LEU A 626 18.46 -8.91 -5.42
N ALA A 627 19.08 -9.60 -4.45
CA ALA A 627 18.46 -10.67 -3.66
C ALA A 627 17.15 -10.24 -3.00
N GLU A 628 17.12 -9.08 -2.31
CA GLU A 628 15.91 -8.60 -1.64
C GLU A 628 14.76 -8.30 -2.62
N ARG A 629 15.08 -7.96 -3.87
CA ARG A 629 14.09 -7.60 -4.90
C ARG A 629 13.50 -8.80 -5.62
N ILE A 630 14.26 -9.89 -5.73
CA ILE A 630 13.87 -11.13 -6.42
C ILE A 630 13.25 -12.17 -5.50
N VAL A 631 13.50 -12.09 -4.18
CA VAL A 631 12.92 -13.01 -3.18
C VAL A 631 11.39 -13.10 -3.35
N THR A 632 10.85 -14.32 -3.29
CA THR A 632 9.44 -14.66 -3.52
C THR A 632 8.91 -14.32 -4.92
N ARG A 633 9.75 -14.10 -5.93
CA ARG A 633 9.32 -14.03 -7.34
C ARG A 633 9.63 -15.33 -8.08
N TYR A 634 8.94 -15.57 -9.19
CA TYR A 634 9.28 -16.63 -10.12
C TYR A 634 10.24 -16.12 -11.19
N LEU A 635 11.21 -16.95 -11.58
CA LEU A 635 12.13 -16.64 -12.68
C LEU A 635 11.45 -16.78 -14.04
N ALA A 636 11.62 -15.78 -14.90
CA ALA A 636 11.13 -15.81 -16.28
C ALA A 636 12.15 -16.45 -17.25
N GLU A 637 13.44 -16.34 -16.92
CA GLU A 637 14.55 -16.99 -17.62
C GLU A 637 15.46 -17.71 -16.61
N PRO A 638 16.15 -18.80 -17.01
CA PRO A 638 17.09 -19.50 -16.14
C PRO A 638 18.28 -18.62 -15.77
N ILE A 639 18.78 -18.77 -14.54
CA ILE A 639 19.97 -18.05 -14.05
C ILE A 639 21.15 -19.01 -14.06
N VAL A 640 22.20 -18.62 -14.78
CA VAL A 640 23.48 -19.34 -14.84
C VAL A 640 24.57 -18.54 -14.12
N HIS A 641 25.51 -19.26 -13.51
CA HIS A 641 26.67 -18.65 -12.87
C HIS A 641 27.54 -17.95 -13.93
N PRO A 642 27.91 -16.65 -13.76
CA PRO A 642 28.62 -15.89 -14.78
C PRO A 642 29.99 -16.48 -15.18
N GLU A 643 30.73 -17.01 -14.20
CA GLU A 643 32.07 -17.59 -14.42
C GLU A 643 32.09 -19.08 -14.77
N THR A 644 31.29 -19.92 -14.10
CA THR A 644 31.33 -21.37 -14.27
C THR A 644 30.35 -21.89 -15.32
N GLY A 645 29.32 -21.11 -15.68
CA GLY A 645 28.24 -21.53 -16.58
C GLY A 645 27.29 -22.57 -15.97
N GLU A 646 27.41 -22.86 -14.68
CA GLU A 646 26.52 -23.80 -13.98
C GLU A 646 25.12 -23.20 -13.79
N LEU A 647 24.08 -24.01 -13.98
CA LEU A 647 22.70 -23.62 -13.77
C LEU A 647 22.43 -23.48 -12.25
N ILE A 648 22.11 -22.27 -11.79
CA ILE A 648 21.80 -22.00 -10.38
C ILE A 648 20.31 -22.27 -10.12
N ALA A 649 19.46 -21.80 -11.03
CA ALA A 649 18.01 -21.89 -10.95
C ALA A 649 17.40 -21.95 -12.36
N ASP A 650 16.33 -22.72 -12.53
CA ASP A 650 15.64 -22.86 -13.83
C ASP A 650 14.49 -21.84 -13.95
N ARG A 651 13.93 -21.74 -15.16
CA ARG A 651 12.70 -20.99 -15.41
C ARG A 651 11.56 -21.56 -14.57
N ASP A 652 10.68 -20.68 -14.09
CA ASP A 652 9.54 -21.02 -13.22
C ASP A 652 9.92 -21.53 -11.82
N ASP A 653 11.18 -21.43 -11.41
CA ASP A 653 11.56 -21.64 -10.01
C ASP A 653 11.14 -20.44 -9.14
N LEU A 654 10.55 -20.73 -7.99
CA LEU A 654 10.26 -19.73 -6.97
C LEU A 654 11.55 -19.39 -6.22
N VAL A 655 11.92 -18.12 -6.22
CA VAL A 655 13.12 -17.66 -5.53
C VAL A 655 12.88 -17.61 -4.02
N THR A 656 13.36 -18.63 -3.30
CA THR A 656 13.43 -18.64 -1.84
C THR A 656 14.57 -17.75 -1.34
N ARG A 657 14.64 -17.48 -0.03
CA ARG A 657 15.76 -16.71 0.55
C ARG A 657 17.11 -17.41 0.32
N GLU A 658 17.16 -18.72 0.54
CA GLU A 658 18.36 -19.54 0.29
C GLU A 658 18.81 -19.45 -1.18
N LEU A 659 17.85 -19.48 -2.12
CA LEU A 659 18.18 -19.36 -3.54
C LEU A 659 18.66 -17.94 -3.89
N ALA A 660 18.06 -16.91 -3.28
CA ALA A 660 18.48 -15.53 -3.48
C ALA A 660 19.89 -15.25 -2.95
N GLU A 661 20.27 -15.84 -1.82
CA GLU A 661 21.63 -15.79 -1.27
C GLU A 661 22.63 -16.49 -2.20
N ARG A 662 22.30 -17.68 -2.71
CA ARG A 662 23.12 -18.37 -3.72
C ARG A 662 23.32 -17.54 -5.00
N ILE A 663 22.29 -16.81 -5.45
CA ILE A 663 22.38 -15.91 -6.60
C ILE A 663 23.30 -14.71 -6.30
N MET A 664 23.24 -14.18 -5.06
CA MET A 664 24.12 -13.09 -4.62
C MET A 664 25.58 -13.55 -4.53
N ASP A 665 25.84 -14.72 -3.94
CA ASP A 665 27.18 -15.31 -3.81
C ASP A 665 27.83 -15.57 -5.17
N ALA A 666 27.02 -15.96 -6.16
CA ALA A 666 27.43 -16.11 -7.55
C ALA A 666 27.67 -14.78 -8.29
N LYS A 667 27.43 -13.63 -7.64
CA LYS A 667 27.63 -12.26 -8.17
C LYS A 667 26.86 -11.98 -9.47
N VAL A 668 25.66 -12.54 -9.59
CA VAL A 668 24.75 -12.26 -10.71
C VAL A 668 24.27 -10.80 -10.62
N LYS A 669 24.35 -10.06 -11.73
CA LYS A 669 24.00 -8.63 -11.77
C LYS A 669 22.56 -8.34 -12.21
N GLU A 670 21.93 -9.28 -12.91
CA GLU A 670 20.60 -9.08 -13.46
C GLU A 670 19.80 -10.39 -13.47
N ALA A 671 18.49 -10.28 -13.32
CA ALA A 671 17.58 -11.42 -13.31
C ALA A 671 16.24 -11.06 -13.97
N TRP A 672 15.80 -11.91 -14.90
CA TRP A 672 14.46 -11.83 -15.48
C TRP A 672 13.46 -12.53 -14.56
N VAL A 673 12.48 -11.78 -14.07
CA VAL A 673 11.48 -12.26 -13.11
C VAL A 673 10.07 -11.93 -13.56
N PHE A 674 9.12 -12.79 -13.21
CA PHE A 674 7.71 -12.45 -13.36
C PHE A 674 7.31 -11.34 -12.38
N SER A 675 6.44 -10.45 -12.84
CA SER A 675 5.98 -9.28 -12.10
C SER A 675 4.49 -9.02 -12.33
N PRO A 676 3.75 -8.43 -11.36
CA PRO A 676 2.39 -7.98 -11.58
C PRO A 676 2.25 -7.04 -12.79
N LEU A 677 3.29 -6.28 -13.12
CA LEU A 677 3.30 -5.39 -14.30
C LEU A 677 3.25 -6.17 -15.62
N SER A 678 3.80 -7.38 -15.66
CA SER A 678 3.87 -8.24 -16.84
C SER A 678 2.62 -9.10 -17.06
N SER A 679 1.66 -9.10 -16.12
CA SER A 679 0.47 -9.95 -16.22
C SER A 679 -0.57 -9.44 -17.22
N THR A 680 -0.96 -10.32 -18.14
CA THR A 680 -1.95 -10.11 -19.20
C THR A 680 -3.38 -10.54 -18.83
N ILE A 681 -3.57 -10.98 -17.58
CA ILE A 681 -4.87 -11.45 -17.10
C ILE A 681 -5.86 -10.30 -16.94
N GLN A 682 -7.04 -10.46 -17.56
CA GLN A 682 -8.11 -9.47 -17.58
C GLN A 682 -8.65 -9.11 -16.18
N ARG A 683 -8.75 -10.09 -15.28
CA ARG A 683 -9.30 -9.90 -13.94
C ARG A 683 -8.38 -10.51 -12.89
N GLY A 684 -7.88 -9.67 -11.99
CA GLY A 684 -6.88 -10.09 -11.02
C GLY A 684 -5.48 -10.17 -11.62
N ILE A 685 -4.69 -11.10 -11.10
CA ILE A 685 -3.34 -11.44 -11.54
C ILE A 685 -3.11 -12.96 -11.40
N SER A 686 -2.09 -13.50 -12.07
CA SER A 686 -1.67 -14.89 -11.84
C SER A 686 -0.83 -15.03 -10.59
N GLN A 687 -0.83 -16.24 -10.04
CA GLN A 687 0.07 -16.66 -8.98
C GLN A 687 1.54 -16.48 -9.40
N LYS A 688 1.93 -16.92 -10.61
CA LYS A 688 3.31 -16.75 -11.09
C LYS A 688 3.75 -15.29 -11.23
N CYS A 689 2.87 -14.41 -11.73
CA CYS A 689 3.20 -12.98 -11.84
C CYS A 689 3.31 -12.28 -10.50
N TYR A 690 2.61 -12.75 -9.47
CA TYR A 690 2.74 -12.22 -8.11
C TYR A 690 3.90 -12.84 -7.32
N GLY A 691 4.09 -14.15 -7.50
CA GLY A 691 5.03 -14.98 -6.76
C GLY A 691 4.48 -15.54 -5.45
N GLY A 692 5.33 -15.60 -4.43
CA GLY A 692 5.01 -16.05 -3.09
C GLY A 692 4.45 -14.95 -2.19
N SER A 693 3.73 -15.38 -1.14
CA SER A 693 3.28 -14.51 -0.06
C SER A 693 4.45 -14.22 0.87
N LEU A 694 4.74 -12.94 1.09
CA LEU A 694 5.84 -12.51 1.96
C LEU A 694 5.64 -12.90 3.42
N ALA A 695 4.39 -13.14 3.83
CA ALA A 695 4.06 -13.51 5.19
C ALA A 695 4.30 -14.99 5.51
N THR A 696 4.36 -15.86 4.49
CA THR A 696 4.50 -17.32 4.67
C THR A 696 5.73 -17.88 3.98
N GLY A 697 6.27 -17.20 2.95
CA GLY A 697 7.33 -17.73 2.08
C GLY A 697 6.81 -18.63 0.96
N ASP A 698 5.64 -19.25 1.15
CA ASP A 698 4.98 -20.12 0.18
C ASP A 698 4.41 -19.38 -1.04
N PRO A 699 4.14 -20.08 -2.16
CA PRO A 699 3.34 -19.58 -3.28
C PRO A 699 2.02 -18.93 -2.79
N ALA A 700 1.69 -17.75 -3.30
CA ALA A 700 0.48 -17.05 -2.90
C ALA A 700 -0.78 -17.82 -3.32
N LEU A 701 -1.84 -17.81 -2.51
CA LEU A 701 -2.98 -18.69 -2.76
C LEU A 701 -3.95 -18.11 -3.79
N LEU A 702 -4.58 -18.99 -4.57
CA LEU A 702 -5.73 -18.63 -5.40
C LEU A 702 -6.86 -18.10 -4.51
N GLY A 703 -7.38 -16.92 -4.86
CA GLY A 703 -8.38 -16.21 -4.07
C GLY A 703 -7.80 -15.19 -3.07
N GLU A 704 -6.48 -15.09 -2.92
CA GLU A 704 -5.85 -14.10 -2.02
C GLU A 704 -5.98 -12.66 -2.55
N ALA A 705 -6.41 -11.74 -1.69
CA ALA A 705 -6.66 -10.33 -2.03
C ALA A 705 -5.38 -9.48 -1.99
N VAL A 706 -4.44 -9.79 -2.87
CA VAL A 706 -3.12 -9.15 -2.96
C VAL A 706 -3.15 -7.64 -3.17
N GLY A 707 -4.19 -7.09 -3.80
CA GLY A 707 -4.34 -5.64 -3.94
C GLY A 707 -4.61 -4.90 -2.64
N ILE A 708 -5.38 -5.51 -1.72
CA ILE A 708 -5.59 -4.94 -0.37
C ILE A 708 -4.31 -5.04 0.44
N ILE A 709 -3.58 -6.16 0.34
CA ILE A 709 -2.28 -6.34 1.01
C ILE A 709 -1.28 -5.29 0.52
N ALA A 710 -1.21 -5.03 -0.79
CA ALA A 710 -0.35 -4.00 -1.36
C ALA A 710 -0.71 -2.61 -0.85
N ALA A 711 -2.01 -2.25 -0.85
CA ALA A 711 -2.47 -0.96 -0.35
C ALA A 711 -2.15 -0.74 1.13
N GLN A 712 -2.31 -1.76 1.97
CA GLN A 712 -1.96 -1.71 3.40
C GLN A 712 -0.45 -1.62 3.61
N SER A 713 0.33 -2.39 2.84
CA SER A 713 1.80 -2.44 2.94
C SER A 713 2.45 -1.12 2.55
N ILE A 714 1.84 -0.35 1.66
CA ILE A 714 2.27 1.01 1.31
C ILE A 714 1.73 2.02 2.34
N GLY A 715 0.47 1.84 2.75
CA GLY A 715 -0.25 2.79 3.59
C GLY A 715 0.20 2.86 5.05
N GLU A 716 0.40 1.71 5.70
CA GLU A 716 0.80 1.63 7.12
C GLU A 716 2.14 2.33 7.37
N PRO A 717 3.22 2.03 6.62
CA PRO A 717 4.48 2.74 6.81
C PRO A 717 4.39 4.19 6.34
N GLY A 718 3.41 4.55 5.50
CA GLY A 718 3.12 5.93 5.15
C GLY A 718 2.81 6.82 6.37
N THR A 719 2.23 6.25 7.44
CA THR A 719 2.10 6.97 8.73
C THR A 719 3.46 7.16 9.38
N GLN A 720 4.33 6.15 9.31
CA GLN A 720 5.70 6.21 9.82
C GLN A 720 6.58 7.19 9.03
N LEU A 721 6.38 7.35 7.71
CA LEU A 721 7.07 8.35 6.89
C LEU A 721 6.76 9.77 7.35
N THR A 722 5.52 10.00 7.82
CA THR A 722 5.19 11.27 8.49
C THR A 722 5.79 11.33 9.88
N MET A 723 5.86 10.19 10.59
CA MET A 723 6.36 10.09 11.95
C MET A 723 7.88 10.21 12.15
N ARG A 724 8.71 9.61 11.29
CA ARG A 724 10.17 9.62 11.43
C ARG A 724 10.81 10.96 11.10
N THR A 725 10.20 11.75 10.20
CA THR A 725 10.54 13.18 10.03
C THR A 725 10.40 13.99 11.33
N PHE A 726 9.73 13.49 12.37
CA PHE A 726 9.58 14.16 13.66
C PHE A 726 10.78 14.00 14.60
N HIS A 727 11.47 12.84 14.60
CA HIS A 727 12.61 12.60 15.48
C HIS A 727 13.86 13.36 15.03
N THR A 728 13.96 13.61 13.72
CA THR A 728 14.96 14.49 13.11
C THR A 728 14.48 15.94 13.01
N GLY A 729 13.17 16.21 13.08
CA GLY A 729 12.53 17.53 12.93
C GLY A 729 12.86 18.60 13.98
N GLY A 730 13.90 18.38 14.78
CA GLY A 730 14.51 19.38 15.66
C GLY A 730 16.00 19.55 15.44
N VAL A 731 16.65 18.86 14.50
CA VAL A 731 18.09 18.92 14.20
C VAL A 731 18.27 18.99 12.67
N ALA A 732 19.12 19.90 12.19
CA ALA A 732 19.34 20.15 10.77
C ALA A 732 19.86 18.90 10.01
N GLY A 733 19.25 18.60 8.85
CA GLY A 733 19.69 17.57 7.89
C GLY A 733 19.20 17.89 6.47
N LYS A 734 19.85 17.32 5.44
CA LYS A 734 19.55 17.57 4.01
C LYS A 734 18.09 17.23 3.68
N ASP A 735 17.34 18.25 3.27
CA ASP A 735 15.91 18.23 3.01
C ASP A 735 15.64 17.66 1.60
N ILE A 736 15.59 16.34 1.45
CA ILE A 736 15.15 15.72 0.19
C ILE A 736 13.62 15.78 0.18
N THR A 737 13.06 16.56 -0.71
CA THR A 737 11.69 17.07 -0.65
C THR A 737 10.60 15.99 -0.53
N SER A 738 10.27 15.74 0.74
CA SER A 738 8.92 15.60 1.29
C SER A 738 8.25 14.22 1.31
N GLY A 739 8.93 13.17 1.80
CA GLY A 739 8.33 11.96 2.39
C GLY A 739 6.96 11.53 1.82
N LEU A 740 5.92 11.54 2.64
CA LEU A 740 4.55 11.17 2.20
C LEU A 740 3.98 12.07 1.08
N PRO A 741 4.07 13.43 1.12
CA PRO A 741 3.65 14.28 0.01
C PRO A 741 4.21 13.88 -1.36
N ARG A 742 5.48 13.48 -1.44
CA ARG A 742 6.11 13.00 -2.68
C ARG A 742 5.48 11.68 -3.14
N VAL A 743 5.26 10.73 -2.22
CA VAL A 743 4.55 9.47 -2.53
C VAL A 743 3.13 9.74 -3.05
N VAL A 744 2.40 10.68 -2.43
CA VAL A 744 1.06 11.08 -2.89
C VAL A 744 1.13 11.74 -4.27
N GLU A 745 2.14 12.57 -4.54
CA GLU A 745 2.35 13.20 -5.85
C GLU A 745 2.57 12.17 -6.96
N LEU A 746 3.41 11.15 -6.70
CA LEU A 746 3.72 10.05 -7.60
C LEU A 746 2.48 9.19 -7.89
N PHE A 747 1.76 8.73 -6.85
CA PHE A 747 0.55 7.93 -7.03
C PHE A 747 -0.63 8.73 -7.62
N GLU A 748 -0.66 10.05 -7.45
CA GLU A 748 -1.65 10.91 -8.13
C GLU A 748 -1.22 11.31 -9.55
N ALA A 749 -0.04 10.89 -10.01
CA ALA A 749 0.54 11.23 -11.31
C ALA A 749 0.46 12.74 -11.61
N ARG A 750 0.70 13.56 -10.58
CA ARG A 750 0.67 15.03 -10.68
C ARG A 750 1.97 15.52 -11.32
N GLN A 751 1.89 16.66 -12.00
CA GLN A 751 3.08 17.35 -12.47
C GLN A 751 3.90 17.84 -11.26
N PRO A 752 5.17 17.41 -11.15
CA PRO A 752 5.99 17.78 -10.01
C PRO A 752 6.38 19.26 -10.08
N LYS A 753 6.58 19.88 -8.92
CA LYS A 753 7.06 21.27 -8.84
C LYS A 753 8.55 21.33 -9.15
N GLY A 754 8.96 22.25 -10.01
CA GLY A 754 10.37 22.35 -10.43
C GLY A 754 10.81 21.14 -11.27
N MET A 755 9.92 20.63 -12.12
CA MET A 755 10.18 19.44 -12.93
C MET A 755 11.41 19.60 -13.84
N ALA A 756 12.16 18.51 -14.01
CA ALA A 756 13.25 18.47 -14.98
C ALA A 756 12.71 18.51 -16.41
N VAL A 757 13.41 19.26 -17.27
CA VAL A 757 13.15 19.25 -18.71
C VAL A 757 13.80 18.01 -19.30
N LEU A 758 13.02 17.15 -19.95
CA LEU A 758 13.50 15.93 -20.60
C LEU A 758 13.70 16.16 -22.10
N SER A 759 14.76 15.59 -22.66
CA SER A 759 14.90 15.54 -24.11
C SER A 759 13.90 14.56 -24.72
N GLU A 760 13.25 14.94 -25.80
CA GLU A 760 12.31 14.09 -26.54
C GLU A 760 13.00 13.28 -27.65
N ILE A 761 14.20 13.71 -28.05
CA ILE A 761 15.02 13.04 -29.07
C ILE A 761 16.42 12.77 -28.54
N GLY A 762 17.07 11.74 -29.06
CA GLY A 762 18.49 11.48 -28.79
C GLY A 762 19.34 12.22 -29.81
N GLY A 763 20.47 12.79 -29.38
CA GLY A 763 21.26 13.66 -30.24
C GLY A 763 22.41 14.34 -29.53
N GLN A 764 23.07 15.27 -30.23
CA GLN A 764 24.10 16.15 -29.67
C GLN A 764 23.47 17.42 -29.11
N ILE A 765 24.03 17.90 -28.00
CA ILE A 765 23.58 19.09 -27.29
C ILE A 765 24.33 20.33 -27.76
N GLU A 766 23.58 21.40 -28.02
CA GLU A 766 24.09 22.76 -28.20
C GLU A 766 23.42 23.70 -27.18
N ILE A 767 24.22 24.38 -26.34
CA ILE A 767 23.69 25.30 -25.33
C ILE A 767 23.72 26.74 -25.85
N GLY A 768 22.53 27.33 -26.04
CA GLY A 768 22.33 28.70 -26.50
C GLY A 768 21.80 29.64 -25.40
N GLN A 769 21.91 30.95 -25.64
CA GLN A 769 21.35 31.97 -24.76
C GLN A 769 20.51 32.97 -25.56
N LEU A 770 19.20 33.01 -25.28
CA LEU A 770 18.24 33.94 -25.86
C LEU A 770 17.96 35.10 -24.87
N PRO A 771 17.38 36.23 -25.33
CA PRO A 771 16.98 37.34 -24.46
C PRO A 771 15.99 36.94 -23.36
N GLU A 772 15.22 35.88 -23.57
CA GLU A 772 14.17 35.39 -22.67
C GLU A 772 14.64 34.24 -21.73
N GLY A 773 15.84 33.69 -21.93
CA GLY A 773 16.36 32.58 -21.11
C GLY A 773 17.48 31.75 -21.76
N ARG A 774 17.96 30.74 -21.04
CA ARG A 774 18.90 29.73 -21.57
C ARG A 774 18.12 28.71 -22.40
N VAL A 775 18.68 28.24 -23.51
CA VAL A 775 18.07 27.24 -24.39
C VAL A 775 19.04 26.10 -24.60
N VAL A 776 18.53 24.87 -24.57
CA VAL A 776 19.29 23.69 -25.01
C VAL A 776 18.67 23.20 -26.30
N ARG A 777 19.47 23.14 -27.37
CA ARG A 777 19.08 22.52 -28.63
C ARG A 777 19.66 21.11 -28.69
N VAL A 778 18.83 20.16 -29.10
CA VAL A 778 19.25 18.77 -29.34
C VAL A 778 19.09 18.49 -30.82
N THR A 779 20.16 18.07 -31.48
CA THR A 779 20.19 17.73 -32.91
C THR A 779 20.46 16.24 -33.07
N SER A 780 19.50 15.53 -33.66
CA SER A 780 19.65 14.14 -34.10
C SER A 780 19.97 14.11 -35.58
N THR A 781 21.00 13.37 -35.98
CA THR A 781 21.36 13.21 -37.39
C THR A 781 21.44 11.73 -37.71
N GLU A 782 20.49 11.22 -38.49
CA GLU A 782 20.51 9.85 -38.98
C GLU A 782 20.96 9.84 -40.45
N VAL A 783 21.91 8.96 -40.76
CA VAL A 783 22.44 8.79 -42.12
C VAL A 783 21.71 7.62 -42.75
N TYR A 784 20.79 7.91 -43.65
CA TYR A 784 20.11 6.91 -44.46
C TYR A 784 20.91 6.65 -45.73
N SER A 785 20.83 5.42 -46.22
CA SER A 785 21.42 5.10 -47.51
C SER A 785 20.63 4.03 -48.25
N GLU A 786 20.44 4.25 -49.54
CA GLU A 786 19.77 3.30 -50.43
C GLU A 786 20.80 2.79 -51.44
N GLU A 787 20.88 1.47 -51.62
CA GLU A 787 21.82 0.83 -52.53
C GLU A 787 21.09 0.29 -53.77
N MET A 788 21.59 0.68 -54.95
CA MET A 788 21.05 0.28 -56.24
C MET A 788 22.09 -0.55 -56.98
N ASP A 789 21.76 -1.80 -57.30
CA ASP A 789 22.62 -2.64 -58.14
C ASP A 789 22.73 -2.08 -59.56
N ILE A 790 23.91 -2.18 -60.17
CA ILE A 790 24.16 -1.77 -61.56
C ILE A 790 23.95 -3.00 -62.47
N PRO A 791 22.87 -3.08 -63.27
CA PRO A 791 22.69 -4.17 -64.20
C PRO A 791 23.82 -4.20 -65.25
N GLN A 792 24.20 -5.38 -65.75
CA GLN A 792 25.29 -5.49 -66.74
C GLN A 792 25.07 -4.64 -68.00
N THR A 793 23.80 -4.36 -68.34
CA THR A 793 23.32 -3.55 -69.46
C THR A 793 23.47 -2.03 -69.24
N HIS A 794 23.70 -1.57 -68.01
CA HIS A 794 23.75 -0.15 -67.63
C HIS A 794 25.16 0.30 -67.22
N ARG A 795 25.39 1.62 -67.26
CA ARG A 795 26.59 2.31 -66.77
C ARG A 795 26.17 3.49 -65.89
N GLN A 796 26.95 3.74 -64.84
CA GLN A 796 26.79 4.93 -63.99
C GLN A 796 26.99 6.23 -64.78
N THR A 797 26.12 7.21 -64.54
CA THR A 797 26.23 8.59 -65.05
C THR A 797 26.86 9.54 -64.03
N VAL A 798 26.80 9.18 -62.75
CA VAL A 798 27.27 9.95 -61.60
C VAL A 798 28.57 9.40 -61.01
N LYS A 799 29.34 10.23 -60.29
CA LYS A 799 30.60 9.83 -59.63
C LYS A 799 30.44 9.82 -58.10
N THR A 800 31.30 9.07 -57.44
CA THR A 800 31.42 9.09 -55.97
C THR A 800 31.75 10.50 -55.50
N GLY A 801 30.89 11.07 -54.66
CA GLY A 801 30.96 12.44 -54.13
C GLY A 801 30.02 13.45 -54.78
N ASP A 802 29.35 13.09 -55.89
CA ASP A 802 28.35 13.95 -56.52
C ASP A 802 27.05 13.96 -55.69
N TRP A 803 26.38 15.12 -55.62
CA TRP A 803 25.02 15.25 -55.08
C TRP A 803 24.01 15.06 -56.22
N VAL A 804 22.97 14.24 -55.99
CA VAL A 804 21.88 14.01 -56.94
C VAL A 804 20.55 14.41 -56.33
N ASP A 805 19.66 14.97 -57.14
CA ASP A 805 18.27 15.25 -56.73
C ASP A 805 17.34 14.05 -57.01
N ALA A 806 16.24 13.95 -56.27
CA ALA A 806 15.24 12.91 -56.50
C ALA A 806 14.67 13.03 -57.93
N GLY A 807 14.74 11.94 -58.70
CA GLY A 807 14.36 11.90 -60.11
C GLY A 807 15.49 12.20 -61.12
N GLU A 808 16.73 12.39 -60.68
CA GLU A 808 17.89 12.55 -61.57
C GLU A 808 18.43 11.20 -62.06
N VAL A 809 18.94 11.12 -63.30
CA VAL A 809 19.41 9.84 -63.89
C VAL A 809 20.73 9.39 -63.27
N VAL A 810 20.71 8.24 -62.58
CA VAL A 810 21.88 7.66 -61.89
C VAL A 810 22.54 6.56 -62.72
N LEU A 811 21.75 5.78 -63.46
CA LEU A 811 22.24 4.73 -64.38
C LEU A 811 21.62 4.89 -65.77
N SER A 812 22.48 4.86 -66.79
CA SER A 812 22.08 4.91 -68.21
C SER A 812 22.46 3.62 -68.94
N VAL A 813 21.70 3.23 -69.96
CA VAL A 813 21.99 2.01 -70.74
C VAL A 813 23.32 2.15 -71.50
N LYS A 814 24.16 1.10 -71.49
CA LYS A 814 25.40 1.05 -72.27
C LYS A 814 25.08 1.06 -73.76
N LYS A 815 25.76 1.90 -74.54
CA LYS A 815 25.62 1.99 -76.01
C LYS A 815 25.80 0.63 -76.73
N VAL A 816 26.59 -0.29 -76.18
CA VAL A 816 26.81 -1.65 -76.72
C VAL A 816 25.57 -2.54 -76.54
N ALA A 817 24.90 -2.46 -75.39
CA ALA A 817 23.65 -3.19 -75.12
C ALA A 817 22.48 -2.63 -75.94
N MET A 818 22.42 -1.29 -76.09
CA MET A 818 21.44 -0.60 -76.92
C MET A 818 21.57 -0.96 -78.41
N ALA A 819 22.80 -1.14 -78.91
CA ALA A 819 23.05 -1.57 -80.29
C ALA A 819 22.73 -3.06 -80.54
N ALA A 820 22.93 -3.91 -79.53
CA ALA A 820 22.58 -5.34 -79.59
C ALA A 820 21.06 -5.55 -79.65
N ALA A 821 20.30 -4.81 -78.83
CA ALA A 821 18.83 -4.86 -78.81
C ALA A 821 18.18 -4.29 -80.07
N LYS A 822 18.77 -3.23 -80.65
CA LYS A 822 18.34 -2.67 -81.95
C LYS A 822 18.50 -3.66 -83.11
N LYS A 823 19.39 -4.64 -82.98
CA LYS A 823 19.61 -5.73 -83.94
C LYS A 823 18.66 -6.92 -83.73
N ALA A 824 18.09 -7.07 -82.53
CA ALA A 824 17.21 -8.16 -82.12
C ALA A 824 15.71 -7.81 -82.15
N GLY A 825 15.36 -6.53 -82.36
CA GLY A 825 13.96 -6.08 -82.47
C GLY A 825 13.22 -5.87 -81.14
N THR A 826 13.88 -6.11 -80.01
CA THR A 826 13.37 -5.92 -78.63
C THR A 826 13.83 -4.58 -78.06
N VAL A 827 13.44 -3.48 -78.70
CA VAL A 827 13.86 -2.12 -78.28
C VAL A 827 13.04 -1.61 -77.10
N ASP A 828 11.78 -2.02 -76.97
CA ASP A 828 10.86 -1.54 -75.91
C ASP A 828 11.23 -2.05 -74.51
N GLU A 829 11.97 -3.15 -74.38
CA GLU A 829 12.37 -3.73 -73.08
C GLU A 829 13.61 -3.07 -72.44
N LEU A 830 14.28 -2.16 -73.15
CA LEU A 830 15.58 -1.59 -72.75
C LEU A 830 15.56 -0.05 -72.55
N GLN A 831 14.38 0.53 -72.36
CA GLN A 831 14.20 1.99 -72.28
C GLN A 831 14.22 2.62 -70.88
N GLU A 832 14.37 1.85 -69.79
CA GLU A 832 14.33 2.44 -68.45
C GLU A 832 15.70 3.01 -68.04
N GLU A 833 15.88 4.32 -68.18
CA GLU A 833 16.88 5.04 -67.39
C GLU A 833 16.49 4.91 -65.90
N ILE A 834 17.46 4.60 -65.04
CA ILE A 834 17.20 4.41 -63.62
C ILE A 834 17.50 5.72 -62.90
N PHE A 835 16.47 6.26 -62.25
CA PHE A 835 16.50 7.55 -61.57
C PHE A 835 16.78 7.39 -60.07
N ALA A 836 17.35 8.44 -59.46
CA ALA A 836 17.54 8.53 -58.01
C ALA A 836 16.17 8.55 -57.31
N PRO A 837 15.87 7.60 -56.41
CA PRO A 837 14.62 7.61 -55.64
C PRO A 837 14.56 8.76 -54.62
N VAL A 838 15.72 9.21 -54.13
CA VAL A 838 15.87 10.24 -53.09
C VAL A 838 17.08 11.14 -53.38
N ALA A 839 17.06 12.36 -52.87
CA ALA A 839 18.18 13.30 -53.01
C ALA A 839 19.29 12.99 -51.99
N GLY A 840 20.54 12.94 -52.43
CA GLY A 840 21.65 12.64 -51.52
C GLY A 840 23.02 12.59 -52.19
N THR A 841 24.04 12.30 -51.39
CA THR A 841 25.42 12.10 -51.85
C THR A 841 25.65 10.69 -52.38
N VAL A 842 26.22 10.60 -53.57
CA VAL A 842 26.41 9.32 -54.26
C VAL A 842 27.76 8.70 -53.88
N GLN A 843 27.76 7.42 -53.56
CA GLN A 843 28.93 6.56 -53.50
C GLN A 843 28.82 5.45 -54.54
N VAL A 844 29.73 5.42 -55.51
CA VAL A 844 29.71 4.41 -56.58
C VAL A 844 30.77 3.34 -56.34
N THR A 845 30.34 2.08 -56.27
CA THR A 845 31.21 0.90 -56.31
C THR A 845 31.15 0.23 -57.68
N LYS A 846 31.93 -0.84 -57.90
CA LYS A 846 31.98 -1.53 -59.21
C LYS A 846 30.66 -2.21 -59.60
N THR A 847 29.81 -2.51 -58.61
CA THR A 847 28.59 -3.31 -58.77
C THR A 847 27.32 -2.59 -58.34
N ALA A 848 27.42 -1.51 -57.55
CA ALA A 848 26.27 -0.78 -57.03
C ALA A 848 26.53 0.73 -56.90
N VAL A 849 25.45 1.51 -56.92
CA VAL A 849 25.44 2.93 -56.55
C VAL A 849 24.66 3.08 -55.24
N ARG A 850 25.31 3.64 -54.22
CA ARG A 850 24.70 3.93 -52.92
C ARG A 850 24.45 5.43 -52.80
N ILE A 851 23.22 5.85 -52.54
CA ILE A 851 22.86 7.24 -52.29
C ILE A 851 22.69 7.39 -50.79
N ALA A 852 23.48 8.25 -50.15
CA ALA A 852 23.41 8.54 -48.72
C ALA A 852 22.90 9.96 -48.48
N TRP A 853 21.91 10.13 -47.60
CA TRP A 853 21.37 11.42 -47.19
C TRP A 853 21.23 11.48 -45.67
N ASN A 854 21.31 12.69 -45.14
CA ASN A 854 21.16 12.92 -43.71
C ASN A 854 19.77 13.46 -43.44
N GLU A 855 19.05 12.85 -42.51
CA GLU A 855 17.83 13.40 -41.96
C GLU A 855 18.18 14.00 -40.59
N THR A 856 17.96 15.30 -40.44
CA THR A 856 18.24 16.06 -39.22
C THR A 856 16.94 16.44 -38.53
N ASP A 857 16.72 15.94 -37.31
CA ASP A 857 15.63 16.38 -36.42
C ASP A 857 16.24 17.26 -35.32
N GLU A 858 15.69 18.46 -35.13
CA GLU A 858 16.17 19.44 -34.15
C GLU A 858 15.03 19.84 -33.21
N ARG A 859 15.31 19.84 -31.90
CA ARG A 859 14.38 20.33 -30.87
C ARG A 859 15.05 21.31 -29.94
N GLU A 860 14.33 22.40 -29.66
CA GLU A 860 14.77 23.46 -28.75
C GLU A 860 13.99 23.42 -27.43
N TYR A 861 14.72 23.45 -26.31
CA TYR A 861 14.19 23.40 -24.96
C TYR A 861 14.54 24.68 -24.20
N VAL A 862 13.52 25.44 -23.79
CA VAL A 862 13.71 26.66 -22.98
C VAL A 862 13.89 26.28 -21.51
N ILE A 863 15.02 26.67 -20.92
CA ILE A 863 15.39 26.34 -19.54
C ILE A 863 15.10 27.52 -18.61
N PRO A 864 14.32 27.30 -17.53
CA PRO A 864 14.11 28.32 -16.50
C PRO A 864 15.42 28.83 -15.88
N ALA A 865 15.48 30.12 -15.56
CA ALA A 865 16.68 30.73 -14.95
C ALA A 865 17.04 30.11 -13.58
N ALA A 866 16.07 29.56 -12.85
CA ALA A 866 16.26 28.95 -11.54
C ALA A 866 16.77 27.49 -11.59
N SER A 867 16.74 26.83 -12.75
CA SER A 867 17.12 25.42 -12.89
C SER A 867 18.60 25.28 -13.23
N GLU A 868 19.29 24.32 -12.61
CA GLU A 868 20.67 23.98 -12.98
C GLU A 868 20.67 23.05 -14.21
N ILE A 869 21.60 23.25 -15.14
CA ILE A 869 21.74 22.43 -16.35
C ILE A 869 22.72 21.29 -16.01
N LEU A 870 22.30 20.04 -16.25
CA LEU A 870 23.09 18.84 -15.91
C LEU A 870 24.02 18.38 -17.04
N VAL A 871 23.81 18.92 -18.24
CA VAL A 871 24.46 18.49 -19.49
C VAL A 871 25.43 19.56 -20.00
N SER A 872 26.48 19.13 -20.68
CA SER A 872 27.50 20.00 -21.28
C SER A 872 27.30 20.16 -22.79
N ASP A 873 27.87 21.23 -23.33
CA ASP A 873 27.87 21.48 -24.78
C ASP A 873 28.66 20.37 -25.51
N GLY A 874 28.05 19.77 -26.54
CA GLY A 874 28.60 18.64 -27.29
C GLY A 874 28.33 17.24 -26.69
N ASP A 875 27.65 17.14 -25.54
CA ASP A 875 27.27 15.85 -24.97
C ASP A 875 26.28 15.11 -25.89
N LYS A 876 26.45 13.78 -26.01
CA LYS A 876 25.51 12.92 -26.72
C LYS A 876 24.56 12.29 -25.71
N ILE A 877 23.26 12.51 -25.90
CA ILE A 877 22.22 12.03 -24.99
C ILE A 877 21.22 11.10 -25.69
N ASP A 878 20.62 10.23 -24.89
CA ASP A 878 19.49 9.40 -25.30
C ASP A 878 18.15 10.11 -25.05
N PRO A 879 17.06 9.73 -25.77
CA PRO A 879 15.72 10.24 -25.48
C PRO A 879 15.34 10.01 -24.02
N GLY A 880 14.73 11.00 -23.37
CA GLY A 880 14.30 10.93 -21.97
C GLY A 880 15.36 11.33 -20.93
N THR A 881 16.58 11.65 -21.37
CA THR A 881 17.63 12.23 -20.53
C THR A 881 17.20 13.57 -19.94
N ALA A 882 17.42 13.77 -18.63
CA ALA A 882 17.11 15.03 -17.96
C ALA A 882 18.19 16.09 -18.27
N LEU A 883 17.76 17.21 -18.87
CA LEU A 883 18.63 18.33 -19.22
C LEU A 883 18.90 19.24 -18.02
N THR A 884 17.97 19.26 -17.05
CA THR A 884 18.03 20.11 -15.86
C THR A 884 17.85 19.28 -14.60
N ASP A 885 18.32 19.80 -13.46
CA ASP A 885 18.03 19.22 -12.15
C ASP A 885 16.52 19.31 -11.83
N GLY A 886 16.03 18.35 -11.06
CA GLY A 886 14.65 18.26 -10.61
C GLY A 886 13.96 16.92 -10.88
N PRO A 887 12.77 16.70 -10.31
CA PRO A 887 11.99 15.48 -10.51
C PRO A 887 11.48 15.36 -11.95
N LYS A 888 11.60 14.16 -12.54
CA LYS A 888 11.04 13.88 -13.87
C LYS A 888 9.52 13.77 -13.82
N ASN A 889 8.82 14.26 -14.86
CA ASN A 889 7.37 14.13 -14.99
C ASN A 889 6.98 12.77 -15.59
N PRO A 890 6.22 11.92 -14.88
CA PRO A 890 5.79 10.61 -15.39
C PRO A 890 5.03 10.65 -16.71
N GLN A 891 4.28 11.73 -16.99
CA GLN A 891 3.52 11.83 -18.24
C GLN A 891 4.41 12.09 -19.45
N ASP A 892 5.54 12.78 -19.26
CA ASP A 892 6.51 12.99 -20.33
C ASP A 892 7.34 11.72 -20.56
N ILE A 893 7.69 11.00 -19.49
CA ILE A 893 8.32 9.66 -19.61
C ILE A 893 7.43 8.71 -20.42
N LEU A 894 6.12 8.64 -20.12
CA LEU A 894 5.20 7.80 -20.87
C LEU A 894 5.13 8.17 -22.37
N ARG A 895 5.25 9.47 -22.69
CA ARG A 895 5.21 9.97 -24.07
C ARG A 895 6.52 9.67 -24.83
N ILE A 896 7.66 9.75 -24.14
CA ILE A 896 8.99 9.68 -24.76
C ILE A 896 9.56 8.25 -24.72
N GLU A 897 9.64 7.65 -23.52
CA GLU A 897 10.28 6.35 -23.29
C GLU A 897 9.27 5.18 -23.28
N GLY A 898 7.98 5.47 -23.12
CA GLY A 898 6.90 4.48 -23.18
C GLY A 898 6.49 3.89 -21.82
N GLN A 899 5.68 2.82 -21.87
CA GLN A 899 5.00 2.28 -20.68
C GLN A 899 5.96 1.62 -19.69
N ALA A 900 6.87 0.76 -20.15
CA ALA A 900 7.76 0.02 -19.27
C ALA A 900 8.65 0.96 -18.44
N ALA A 901 9.14 2.02 -19.09
CA ALA A 901 9.98 3.04 -18.47
C ALA A 901 9.24 3.83 -17.38
N VAL A 902 8.01 4.32 -17.65
CA VAL A 902 7.25 5.05 -16.63
C VAL A 902 6.86 4.16 -15.45
N GLN A 903 6.54 2.88 -15.69
CA GLN A 903 6.22 1.94 -14.62
C GLN A 903 7.43 1.72 -13.72
N ARG A 904 8.62 1.53 -14.30
CA ARG A 904 9.86 1.34 -13.54
C ARG A 904 10.26 2.60 -12.78
N TYR A 905 10.18 3.77 -13.42
CA TYR A 905 10.44 5.06 -12.76
C TYR A 905 9.53 5.26 -11.54
N LEU A 906 8.23 4.96 -11.64
CA LEU A 906 7.30 5.08 -10.50
C LEU A 906 7.64 4.11 -9.36
N VAL A 907 8.04 2.88 -9.67
CA VAL A 907 8.46 1.90 -8.65
C VAL A 907 9.73 2.39 -7.95
N ASP A 908 10.76 2.75 -8.72
CA ASP A 908 12.06 3.14 -8.19
C ASP A 908 11.98 4.44 -7.36
N GLU A 909 11.25 5.46 -7.83
CA GLU A 909 11.06 6.72 -7.10
C GLU A 909 10.29 6.54 -5.79
N VAL A 910 9.19 5.78 -5.81
CA VAL A 910 8.43 5.50 -4.58
C VAL A 910 9.31 4.73 -3.60
N GLN A 911 10.03 3.72 -4.09
CA GLN A 911 10.92 2.90 -3.28
C GLN A 911 12.07 3.73 -2.66
N ALA A 912 12.67 4.64 -3.43
CA ALA A 912 13.70 5.57 -2.94
C ALA A 912 13.18 6.42 -1.77
N VAL A 913 11.93 6.92 -1.86
CA VAL A 913 11.33 7.69 -0.76
C VAL A 913 11.16 6.83 0.51
N TYR A 914 10.63 5.60 0.40
CA TYR A 914 10.49 4.71 1.56
C TYR A 914 11.84 4.32 2.18
N ARG A 915 12.85 3.99 1.36
CA ARG A 915 14.19 3.63 1.84
C ARG A 915 14.96 4.79 2.44
N SER A 916 14.82 6.01 1.92
CA SER A 916 15.41 7.21 2.53
C SER A 916 14.97 7.41 3.99
N GLN A 917 13.83 6.84 4.38
CA GLN A 917 13.28 6.87 5.74
C GLN A 917 13.51 5.57 6.52
N GLY A 918 14.31 4.63 5.98
CA GLY A 918 14.61 3.33 6.59
C GLY A 918 13.40 2.41 6.68
N VAL A 919 12.44 2.53 5.75
CA VAL A 919 11.31 1.61 5.62
C VAL A 919 11.59 0.66 4.47
N GLN A 920 11.59 -0.64 4.77
CA GLN A 920 11.68 -1.69 3.76
C GLN A 920 10.29 -2.04 3.24
N LEU A 921 10.14 -2.00 1.92
CA LEU A 921 8.93 -2.34 1.20
C LEU A 921 9.32 -3.19 -0.01
N HIS A 922 8.59 -4.26 -0.31
CA HIS A 922 8.85 -5.03 -1.51
C HIS A 922 8.21 -4.39 -2.76
N ASP A 923 8.98 -4.32 -3.85
CA ASP A 923 8.58 -3.72 -5.15
C ASP A 923 7.21 -4.22 -5.68
N LYS A 924 6.86 -5.50 -5.45
CA LYS A 924 5.60 -6.13 -5.94
C LYS A 924 4.34 -5.38 -5.49
N HIS A 925 4.36 -4.76 -4.32
CA HIS A 925 3.22 -3.99 -3.82
C HIS A 925 3.02 -2.70 -4.62
N ILE A 926 4.10 -2.00 -4.96
CA ILE A 926 4.04 -0.79 -5.78
C ILE A 926 3.64 -1.16 -7.21
N GLU A 927 4.19 -2.25 -7.75
CA GLU A 927 3.86 -2.80 -9.07
C GLU A 927 2.35 -3.07 -9.23
N VAL A 928 1.70 -3.64 -8.21
CA VAL A 928 0.24 -3.85 -8.21
C VAL A 928 -0.53 -2.55 -8.35
N ILE A 929 -0.12 -1.48 -7.65
CA ILE A 929 -0.77 -0.16 -7.75
C ILE A 929 -0.51 0.48 -9.11
N VAL A 930 0.74 0.46 -9.57
CA VAL A 930 1.14 1.03 -10.85
C VAL A 930 0.43 0.35 -12.02
N ARG A 931 0.22 -0.98 -11.94
CA ARG A 931 -0.61 -1.73 -12.90
C ARG A 931 -2.02 -1.14 -12.99
N GLN A 932 -2.66 -0.84 -11.86
CA GLN A 932 -4.00 -0.25 -11.85
C GLN A 932 -4.03 1.20 -12.34
N MET A 933 -2.97 1.97 -12.13
CA MET A 933 -2.83 3.33 -12.65
C MET A 933 -2.75 3.37 -14.19
N MET A 934 -2.20 2.32 -14.81
CA MET A 934 -1.96 2.19 -16.25
C MET A 934 -2.98 1.28 -16.97
N ARG A 935 -4.09 0.93 -16.32
CA ARG A 935 -5.09 -0.01 -16.84
C ARG A 935 -5.92 0.52 -18.01
N LYS A 936 -6.01 1.85 -18.18
CA LYS A 936 -6.87 2.49 -19.18
C LYS A 936 -6.08 2.98 -20.40
N VAL A 937 -6.68 2.81 -21.56
CA VAL A 937 -6.23 3.38 -22.83
C VAL A 937 -7.22 4.44 -23.30
N ARG A 938 -6.72 5.47 -23.96
CA ARG A 938 -7.54 6.50 -24.59
C ARG A 938 -7.60 6.23 -26.08
N VAL A 939 -8.80 6.02 -26.59
CA VAL A 939 -9.03 5.80 -28.03
C VAL A 939 -8.73 7.08 -28.80
N ASP A 940 -7.82 7.01 -29.77
CA ASP A 940 -7.46 8.15 -30.62
C ASP A 940 -8.29 8.11 -31.91
N ASN A 941 -8.31 6.96 -32.58
CA ASN A 941 -9.18 6.68 -33.72
C ASN A 941 -9.99 5.41 -33.46
N PRO A 942 -11.33 5.44 -33.50
CA PRO A 942 -12.14 4.25 -33.28
C PRO A 942 -12.11 3.22 -34.42
N GLY A 943 -11.57 3.56 -35.59
CA GLY A 943 -11.65 2.67 -36.77
C GLY A 943 -13.10 2.33 -37.09
N ASP A 944 -13.36 1.05 -37.35
CA ASP A 944 -14.72 0.52 -37.57
C ASP A 944 -15.40 0.02 -36.28
N SER A 945 -14.76 0.22 -35.11
CA SER A 945 -15.31 -0.23 -33.83
C SER A 945 -16.39 0.70 -33.27
N ASP A 946 -17.19 0.19 -32.33
CA ASP A 946 -18.22 0.93 -31.58
C ASP A 946 -17.65 1.87 -30.49
N LEU A 947 -16.33 2.09 -30.49
CA LEU A 947 -15.64 2.94 -29.52
C LEU A 947 -15.75 4.42 -29.90
N LEU A 948 -15.67 5.31 -28.91
CA LEU A 948 -15.70 6.75 -29.16
C LEU A 948 -14.30 7.40 -29.12
N PRO A 949 -14.00 8.35 -30.02
CA PRO A 949 -12.76 9.12 -29.94
C PRO A 949 -12.63 9.86 -28.58
N GLY A 950 -11.51 9.66 -27.90
CA GLY A 950 -11.21 10.22 -26.58
C GLY A 950 -11.87 9.49 -25.41
N GLU A 951 -12.56 8.37 -25.65
CA GLU A 951 -13.08 7.51 -24.59
C GLU A 951 -11.94 6.79 -23.86
N LEU A 952 -12.10 6.63 -22.55
CA LEU A 952 -11.20 5.83 -21.72
C LEU A 952 -11.79 4.43 -21.59
N VAL A 953 -11.12 3.45 -22.19
CA VAL A 953 -11.56 2.05 -22.20
C VAL A 953 -10.55 1.22 -21.42
N ASP A 954 -11.00 0.10 -20.86
CA ASP A 954 -10.07 -0.87 -20.31
C ASP A 954 -9.15 -1.40 -21.40
N ARG A 955 -7.85 -1.51 -21.12
CA ARG A 955 -6.87 -1.99 -22.10
C ARG A 955 -7.25 -3.35 -22.66
N HIS A 956 -7.72 -4.27 -21.81
CA HIS A 956 -7.99 -5.64 -22.24
C HIS A 956 -9.28 -5.71 -23.06
N ASP A 957 -10.29 -4.91 -22.69
CA ASP A 957 -11.52 -4.80 -23.47
C ASP A 957 -11.25 -4.16 -24.85
N TYR A 958 -10.32 -3.21 -24.93
CA TYR A 958 -9.84 -2.62 -26.18
C TYR A 958 -9.09 -3.64 -27.06
N GLU A 959 -8.13 -4.38 -26.49
CA GLU A 959 -7.38 -5.42 -27.22
C GLU A 959 -8.31 -6.51 -27.75
N LEU A 960 -9.29 -6.97 -26.94
CA LEU A 960 -10.29 -7.94 -27.36
C LEU A 960 -11.18 -7.41 -28.49
N THR A 961 -11.63 -6.15 -28.38
CA THR A 961 -12.44 -5.51 -29.43
C THR A 961 -11.66 -5.44 -30.74
N ASN A 962 -10.38 -5.05 -30.69
CA ASN A 962 -9.53 -4.99 -31.88
C ASN A 962 -9.24 -6.37 -32.47
N ASN A 963 -8.98 -7.38 -31.64
CA ASN A 963 -8.76 -8.74 -32.11
C ASN A 963 -10.00 -9.29 -32.82
N ASN A 964 -11.19 -8.99 -32.32
CA ASN A 964 -12.45 -9.35 -32.99
C ASN A 964 -12.62 -8.59 -34.31
N MET A 965 -12.33 -7.28 -34.35
CA MET A 965 -12.40 -6.47 -35.58
C MET A 965 -11.44 -6.96 -36.66
N LEU A 966 -10.21 -7.33 -36.27
CA LEU A 966 -9.23 -7.92 -37.16
C LEU A 966 -9.69 -9.28 -37.69
N ALA A 967 -10.33 -10.10 -36.85
CA ALA A 967 -10.91 -11.38 -37.27
C ALA A 967 -12.09 -11.21 -38.26
N GLU A 968 -12.83 -10.10 -38.13
CA GLU A 968 -13.92 -9.71 -39.04
C GLU A 968 -13.41 -8.98 -40.31
N GLY A 969 -12.12 -8.64 -40.38
CA GLY A 969 -11.49 -7.96 -41.52
C GLY A 969 -11.70 -6.44 -41.58
N GLY A 970 -12.13 -5.81 -40.48
CA GLY A 970 -12.32 -4.36 -40.38
C GLY A 970 -11.06 -3.59 -39.95
N GLU A 971 -11.11 -2.26 -40.01
CA GLU A 971 -10.02 -1.41 -39.52
C GLU A 971 -9.99 -1.35 -37.98
N PRO A 972 -8.89 -1.76 -37.32
CA PRO A 972 -8.80 -1.75 -35.85
C PRO A 972 -8.73 -0.32 -35.30
N ALA A 973 -9.23 -0.13 -34.09
CA ALA A 973 -9.12 1.14 -33.39
C ALA A 973 -7.66 1.40 -32.94
N THR A 974 -7.20 2.64 -32.94
CA THR A 974 -5.91 3.04 -32.35
C THR A 974 -6.13 3.76 -31.02
N ALA A 975 -5.29 3.45 -30.03
CA ALA A 975 -5.37 4.04 -28.70
C ALA A 975 -4.00 4.28 -28.09
N SER A 976 -3.87 5.34 -27.31
CA SER A 976 -2.68 5.66 -26.53
C SER A 976 -2.85 5.24 -25.06
N PRO A 977 -1.83 4.68 -24.40
CA PRO A 977 -1.87 4.41 -22.97
C PRO A 977 -2.01 5.70 -22.17
N VAL A 978 -2.73 5.65 -21.05
CA VAL A 978 -2.91 6.82 -20.17
C VAL A 978 -2.56 6.46 -18.73
N LEU A 979 -1.64 7.24 -18.16
CA LEU A 979 -1.36 7.22 -16.74
C LEU A 979 -2.44 8.00 -15.97
N LEU A 980 -3.21 7.31 -15.14
CA LEU A 980 -4.21 7.92 -14.25
C LEU A 980 -3.73 7.88 -12.81
N GLY A 981 -3.78 9.02 -12.12
CA GLY A 981 -3.61 9.04 -10.67
C GLY A 981 -4.66 8.20 -9.95
N VAL A 982 -4.33 7.65 -8.78
CA VAL A 982 -5.18 6.72 -8.02
C VAL A 982 -6.61 7.25 -7.76
N THR A 983 -6.77 8.56 -7.52
CA THR A 983 -8.11 9.16 -7.37
C THR A 983 -8.94 9.10 -8.66
N ARG A 984 -8.31 9.30 -9.82
CA ARG A 984 -9.01 9.20 -11.12
C ARG A 984 -9.22 7.75 -11.53
N ALA A 985 -8.27 6.86 -11.22
CA ALA A 985 -8.40 5.43 -11.50
C ALA A 985 -9.60 4.82 -10.73
N SER A 986 -9.73 5.10 -9.43
CA SER A 986 -10.84 4.60 -8.59
C SER A 986 -12.24 5.07 -9.04
N LEU A 987 -12.34 6.28 -9.61
CA LEU A 987 -13.59 6.81 -10.15
C LEU A 987 -13.99 6.20 -11.51
N ASN A 988 -13.04 5.59 -12.24
CA ASN A 988 -13.26 4.92 -13.52
C ASN A 988 -13.21 3.38 -13.39
N THR A 989 -13.57 2.87 -12.21
CA THR A 989 -13.74 1.43 -11.97
C THR A 989 -14.99 0.91 -12.68
N GLN A 990 -15.01 -0.40 -12.99
CA GLN A 990 -16.16 -1.02 -13.68
C GLN A 990 -17.43 -1.06 -12.79
N SER A 991 -17.28 -1.19 -11.47
CA SER A 991 -18.42 -1.15 -10.53
C SER A 991 -18.77 0.29 -10.14
N PHE A 992 -19.99 0.71 -10.48
CA PHE A 992 -20.49 2.02 -10.07
C PHE A 992 -20.83 2.05 -8.56
N LEU A 993 -21.14 0.90 -7.92
CA LEU A 993 -21.36 0.83 -6.48
C LEU A 993 -20.07 1.09 -5.69
N ALA A 994 -18.96 0.48 -6.11
CA ALA A 994 -17.65 0.77 -5.56
C ALA A 994 -17.27 2.24 -5.74
N ALA A 995 -17.39 2.77 -6.97
CA ALA A 995 -17.07 4.17 -7.27
C ALA A 995 -17.95 5.15 -6.46
N ALA A 996 -19.26 4.89 -6.34
CA ALA A 996 -20.20 5.75 -5.61
C ALA A 996 -19.89 5.83 -4.11
N SER A 997 -19.38 4.74 -3.53
CA SER A 997 -18.95 4.72 -2.12
C SER A 997 -17.66 5.52 -1.87
N PHE A 998 -16.83 5.70 -2.91
CA PHE A 998 -15.55 6.39 -2.81
C PHE A 998 -15.72 7.90 -2.70
N GLN A 999 -16.05 8.62 -3.78
CA GLN A 999 -16.24 10.07 -3.80
C GLN A 999 -17.18 10.45 -4.96
N GLU A 1000 -17.71 11.67 -4.95
CA GLU A 1000 -18.57 12.18 -6.03
C GLU A 1000 -19.80 11.30 -6.35
N THR A 1001 -20.40 10.68 -5.32
CA THR A 1001 -21.54 9.76 -5.41
C THR A 1001 -22.62 10.21 -6.40
N ALA A 1002 -23.02 11.49 -6.38
CA ALA A 1002 -24.05 12.01 -7.29
C ALA A 1002 -23.62 11.97 -8.77
N ARG A 1003 -22.35 12.27 -9.07
CA ARG A 1003 -21.81 12.24 -10.45
C ARG A 1003 -21.80 10.80 -10.97
N VAL A 1004 -21.27 9.87 -10.17
CA VAL A 1004 -21.18 8.45 -10.51
C VAL A 1004 -22.56 7.85 -10.76
N LEU A 1005 -23.52 8.09 -9.85
CA LEU A 1005 -24.88 7.58 -10.01
C LEU A 1005 -25.60 8.18 -11.22
N THR A 1006 -25.36 9.46 -11.54
CA THR A 1006 -25.93 10.10 -12.73
C THR A 1006 -25.39 9.46 -14.01
N GLU A 1007 -24.07 9.23 -14.08
CA GLU A 1007 -23.43 8.60 -15.24
C GLU A 1007 -23.88 7.15 -15.42
N ALA A 1008 -23.95 6.37 -14.33
CA ALA A 1008 -24.45 5.01 -14.35
C ALA A 1008 -25.92 4.93 -14.78
N ALA A 1009 -26.77 5.87 -14.32
CA ALA A 1009 -28.17 5.93 -14.71
C ALA A 1009 -28.34 6.27 -16.20
N VAL A 1010 -27.56 7.21 -16.74
CA VAL A 1010 -27.60 7.57 -18.17
C VAL A 1010 -27.11 6.43 -19.06
N ASN A 1011 -26.04 5.76 -18.65
CA ASN A 1011 -25.46 4.63 -19.40
C ASN A 1011 -26.25 3.32 -19.25
N GLY A 1012 -27.19 3.24 -18.30
CA GLY A 1012 -27.87 1.98 -17.97
C GLY A 1012 -26.90 0.90 -17.48
N SER A 1013 -25.87 1.31 -16.73
CA SER A 1013 -24.78 0.42 -16.30
C SER A 1013 -25.28 -0.75 -15.46
N ILE A 1014 -24.79 -1.95 -15.76
CA ILE A 1014 -25.08 -3.18 -15.00
C ILE A 1014 -23.85 -3.53 -14.16
N ASP A 1015 -24.03 -3.63 -12.85
CA ASP A 1015 -22.96 -4.06 -11.94
C ASP A 1015 -22.94 -5.60 -11.83
N ARG A 1016 -21.79 -6.21 -12.09
CA ARG A 1016 -21.60 -7.68 -12.06
C ARG A 1016 -21.11 -8.19 -10.71
N LEU A 1017 -20.94 -7.31 -9.73
CA LEU A 1017 -20.54 -7.65 -8.36
C LEU A 1017 -19.22 -8.44 -8.25
N SER A 1018 -18.23 -8.09 -9.08
CA SER A 1018 -16.98 -8.83 -9.19
C SER A 1018 -15.89 -8.39 -8.21
N GLY A 1019 -16.02 -7.20 -7.61
CA GLY A 1019 -15.09 -6.67 -6.61
C GLY A 1019 -15.49 -6.99 -5.17
N LEU A 1020 -14.63 -6.60 -4.22
CA LEU A 1020 -14.87 -6.84 -2.79
C LEU A 1020 -16.00 -5.95 -2.25
N LYS A 1021 -15.96 -4.65 -2.58
CA LYS A 1021 -16.75 -3.62 -1.88
C LYS A 1021 -18.22 -3.61 -2.22
N GLU A 1022 -18.58 -3.81 -3.48
CA GLU A 1022 -19.95 -4.09 -3.90
C GLU A 1022 -20.59 -5.26 -3.13
N ASN A 1023 -19.86 -6.36 -2.92
CA ASN A 1023 -20.36 -7.50 -2.16
C ASN A 1023 -20.55 -7.17 -0.67
N VAL A 1024 -19.61 -6.42 -0.06
CA VAL A 1024 -19.75 -5.93 1.33
C VAL A 1024 -20.97 -5.01 1.48
N ILE A 1025 -21.19 -4.11 0.52
CA ILE A 1025 -22.33 -3.17 0.52
C ILE A 1025 -23.67 -3.93 0.48
N ILE A 1026 -23.75 -4.97 -0.35
CA ILE A 1026 -24.96 -5.80 -0.50
C ILE A 1026 -25.14 -6.80 0.65
N GLY A 1027 -24.05 -7.16 1.35
CA GLY A 1027 -24.06 -8.19 2.38
C GLY A 1027 -23.90 -9.60 1.81
N ARG A 1028 -23.15 -9.75 0.72
CA ARG A 1028 -22.73 -11.03 0.15
C ARG A 1028 -21.27 -11.33 0.50
N LEU A 1029 -20.93 -12.62 0.46
CA LEU A 1029 -19.55 -13.09 0.58
C LEU A 1029 -18.69 -12.46 -0.52
N ILE A 1030 -17.50 -12.00 -0.14
CA ILE A 1030 -16.53 -11.42 -1.07
C ILE A 1030 -16.01 -12.48 -2.07
N PRO A 1031 -15.53 -12.06 -3.25
CA PRO A 1031 -14.96 -12.95 -4.28
C PRO A 1031 -13.53 -13.43 -3.96
N ALA A 1032 -12.85 -12.83 -2.97
CA ALA A 1032 -11.56 -13.31 -2.48
C ALA A 1032 -11.79 -14.55 -1.59
N ARG A 1033 -11.78 -15.72 -2.22
CA ARG A 1033 -12.23 -16.98 -1.64
C ARG A 1033 -11.19 -18.07 -1.81
N LEU A 1034 -10.63 -18.51 -0.68
CA LEU A 1034 -9.67 -19.61 -0.64
C LEU A 1034 -10.37 -20.98 -0.77
N ASP A 1035 -11.67 -21.08 -0.48
CA ASP A 1035 -12.45 -22.33 -0.53
C ASP A 1035 -12.74 -22.85 -1.96
N GLN A 1036 -12.31 -22.12 -2.99
CA GLN A 1036 -12.50 -22.51 -4.38
C GLN A 1036 -11.50 -23.59 -4.83
N THR A 1037 -10.38 -23.73 -4.15
CA THR A 1037 -9.29 -24.66 -4.53
C THR A 1037 -9.08 -25.73 -3.48
N SER A 1038 -8.55 -26.89 -3.89
CA SER A 1038 -8.21 -27.99 -2.98
C SER A 1038 -7.20 -27.55 -1.92
N GLN A 1039 -6.13 -26.85 -2.31
CA GLN A 1039 -5.12 -26.30 -1.41
C GLN A 1039 -5.70 -25.28 -0.42
N GLY A 1040 -6.58 -24.39 -0.88
CA GLY A 1040 -7.20 -23.40 -0.01
C GLY A 1040 -8.24 -24.01 0.94
N ARG A 1041 -8.95 -25.08 0.52
CA ARG A 1041 -9.82 -25.88 1.38
C ARG A 1041 -9.04 -26.64 2.44
N GLU A 1042 -7.92 -27.24 2.10
CA GLU A 1042 -7.04 -27.91 3.06
C GLU A 1042 -6.54 -26.91 4.11
N ARG A 1043 -6.11 -25.73 3.68
CA ARG A 1043 -5.71 -24.64 4.60
C ARG A 1043 -6.86 -24.15 5.47
N LEU A 1044 -8.08 -24.12 4.94
CA LEU A 1044 -9.30 -23.79 5.70
C LEU A 1044 -9.87 -24.96 6.49
N GLY A 1045 -9.42 -26.21 6.29
CA GLY A 1045 -9.96 -27.39 6.97
C GLY A 1045 -11.37 -27.79 6.54
N VAL A 1046 -11.76 -27.49 5.30
CA VAL A 1046 -13.09 -27.81 4.76
C VAL A 1046 -13.03 -29.14 4.00
N GLU A 1047 -13.83 -30.13 4.39
CA GLU A 1047 -13.88 -31.45 3.74
C GLU A 1047 -14.52 -31.41 2.34
N GLU A 1048 -14.08 -32.28 1.43
CA GLU A 1048 -14.64 -32.47 0.10
C GLU A 1048 -16.00 -33.20 0.16
N GLY A 1049 -17.09 -32.48 0.45
CA GLY A 1049 -18.42 -33.11 0.44
C GLY A 1049 -19.64 -32.19 0.58
N GLU A 1050 -19.51 -30.97 1.13
CA GLU A 1050 -20.68 -30.16 1.48
C GLU A 1050 -21.16 -29.17 0.40
N ARG A 1051 -20.91 -29.44 -0.90
CA ARG A 1051 -21.48 -28.62 -1.99
C ARG A 1051 -22.52 -29.42 -2.78
N GLU A 1052 -23.80 -29.20 -2.50
CA GLU A 1052 -24.86 -29.50 -3.47
C GLU A 1052 -24.83 -28.46 -4.60
N ASP A 1053 -24.71 -28.92 -5.85
CA ASP A 1053 -24.69 -28.07 -7.03
C ASP A 1053 -26.03 -27.34 -7.25
N GLY A 1054 -25.97 -26.04 -7.56
CA GLY A 1054 -27.10 -25.29 -8.12
C GLY A 1054 -27.93 -24.43 -7.15
N ARG A 1055 -27.53 -24.30 -5.87
CA ARG A 1055 -28.10 -23.29 -4.97
C ARG A 1055 -27.05 -22.24 -4.60
N LEU A 1056 -27.41 -20.96 -4.74
CA LEU A 1056 -26.76 -19.84 -4.02
C LEU A 1056 -27.13 -19.94 -2.53
N THR A 1057 -26.79 -21.04 -1.88
CA THR A 1057 -26.89 -21.18 -0.44
C THR A 1057 -25.66 -20.53 0.16
N GLY A 1058 -25.86 -19.50 1.01
CA GLY A 1058 -24.95 -19.32 2.13
C GLY A 1058 -24.79 -20.68 2.81
N PHE A 1059 -23.57 -21.08 3.14
CA PHE A 1059 -23.34 -22.36 3.77
C PHE A 1059 -24.17 -22.39 5.06
N THR A 1060 -25.13 -23.33 5.06
CA THR A 1060 -26.39 -23.38 5.82
C THR A 1060 -27.37 -22.21 5.62
N LYS A 1061 -28.68 -22.52 5.52
CA LYS A 1061 -29.73 -21.54 5.81
C LYS A 1061 -29.33 -20.87 7.12
N ALA A 1062 -29.24 -19.54 7.14
CA ALA A 1062 -29.25 -18.83 8.41
C ALA A 1062 -30.42 -19.42 9.21
N PRO A 1063 -30.16 -20.02 10.38
CA PRO A 1063 -31.18 -20.70 11.15
C PRO A 1063 -32.32 -19.70 11.34
N ALA A 1064 -33.53 -20.07 10.88
CA ALA A 1064 -34.66 -19.14 10.85
C ALA A 1064 -35.06 -18.74 12.27
N THR A 1065 -34.62 -19.54 13.25
CA THR A 1065 -34.81 -19.35 14.67
C THR A 1065 -33.50 -19.59 15.43
N PHE A 1066 -33.37 -18.93 16.58
CA PHE A 1066 -32.25 -19.10 17.50
C PHE A 1066 -32.02 -20.56 17.94
N GLU A 1067 -33.07 -21.39 17.94
CA GLU A 1067 -33.03 -22.81 18.32
C GLU A 1067 -32.37 -23.70 17.26
N GLU A 1068 -32.56 -23.42 15.96
CA GLU A 1068 -31.87 -24.12 14.87
C GLU A 1068 -30.36 -23.82 14.86
N ALA A 1069 -29.96 -22.61 15.28
CA ALA A 1069 -28.56 -22.23 15.40
C ALA A 1069 -27.84 -23.04 16.48
N LEU A 1070 -28.51 -23.27 17.60
CA LEU A 1070 -27.99 -24.04 18.72
C LEU A 1070 -27.90 -25.54 18.41
N ALA A 1071 -28.83 -26.07 17.60
CA ALA A 1071 -28.84 -27.46 17.17
C ALA A 1071 -27.71 -27.79 16.17
N ALA A 1072 -27.39 -26.87 15.25
CA ALA A 1072 -26.36 -27.09 14.24
C ALA A 1072 -24.91 -27.01 14.79
N ILE A 1073 -24.71 -26.29 15.89
CA ILE A 1073 -23.39 -26.09 16.53
C ILE A 1073 -23.07 -27.22 17.53
N GLY A 1074 -24.07 -27.94 18.01
CA GLY A 1074 -23.94 -28.92 19.10
C GLY A 1074 -23.13 -30.19 18.82
N GLY A 1075 -22.61 -30.39 17.60
CA GLY A 1075 -21.80 -31.57 17.26
C GLY A 1075 -22.61 -32.87 17.35
N GLY A 1076 -22.94 -33.47 16.21
CA GLY A 1076 -23.50 -34.83 16.19
C GLY A 1076 -22.48 -35.83 16.70
N ASP A 1077 -22.57 -36.18 17.99
CA ASP A 1077 -22.14 -37.45 18.58
C ASP A 1077 -22.77 -37.62 19.99
N LEU A 1078 -24.10 -37.59 20.05
CA LEU A 1078 -24.86 -38.07 21.22
C LEU A 1078 -26.01 -38.97 20.73
N VAL A 1079 -25.67 -40.25 20.62
CA VAL A 1079 -26.47 -41.48 20.51
C VAL A 1079 -28.00 -41.35 20.51
N GLY A 1080 -28.56 -41.93 19.44
CA GLY A 1080 -29.96 -42.24 19.14
C GLY A 1080 -30.95 -42.43 20.29
N VAL A 1081 -32.10 -41.79 20.12
CA VAL A 1081 -33.40 -42.31 20.56
C VAL A 1081 -34.45 -42.00 19.49
N GLY A 1082 -34.95 -43.06 18.85
CA GLY A 1082 -36.33 -43.15 18.34
C GLY A 1082 -36.67 -42.41 17.04
N ALA A 1083 -36.28 -43.00 15.91
CA ALA A 1083 -37.13 -42.91 14.72
C ALA A 1083 -38.30 -43.88 14.90
N GLU A 1084 -39.54 -43.38 14.97
CA GLU A 1084 -40.73 -44.06 14.46
C GLU A 1084 -41.99 -43.17 14.50
N ASN A 1085 -42.70 -43.16 13.37
CA ASN A 1085 -44.10 -42.76 13.13
C ASN A 1085 -44.41 -41.26 13.10
N SER A 1086 -45.16 -40.72 12.14
CA SER A 1086 -45.89 -41.29 10.99
C SER A 1086 -46.42 -40.14 10.13
N ASP A 1087 -46.55 -40.42 8.84
CA ASP A 1087 -47.35 -39.75 7.80
C ASP A 1087 -48.46 -38.79 8.26
N LEU A 1088 -48.62 -37.65 7.56
CA LEU A 1088 -49.81 -37.37 6.73
C LEU A 1088 -49.65 -36.06 5.93
N LYS A 1089 -50.07 -36.13 4.67
CA LYS A 1089 -50.08 -35.09 3.62
C LYS A 1089 -50.91 -33.84 3.98
N PRO A 1090 -50.64 -32.67 3.37
CA PRO A 1090 -51.55 -31.53 3.42
C PRO A 1090 -52.67 -31.71 2.38
N THR A 1091 -53.92 -31.57 2.79
CA THR A 1091 -55.05 -31.34 1.89
C THR A 1091 -55.56 -29.93 2.06
N ASP A 1092 -55.79 -29.30 0.92
CA ASP A 1092 -56.46 -28.02 0.69
C ASP A 1092 -57.86 -27.93 1.31
N GLU A 1093 -58.34 -26.69 1.30
CA GLU A 1093 -59.74 -26.24 1.20
C GLU A 1093 -60.41 -25.65 2.45
N THR A 1094 -60.51 -24.31 2.36
CA THR A 1094 -61.75 -23.51 2.42
C THR A 1094 -62.42 -23.18 3.75
N ASP A 1095 -62.91 -21.93 3.72
CA ASP A 1095 -64.07 -21.37 4.39
C ASP A 1095 -63.95 -20.89 5.83
N GLY A 1096 -64.19 -19.58 5.96
CA GLY A 1096 -65.38 -19.19 6.69
C GLY A 1096 -65.17 -18.30 7.88
N SER A 1097 -65.21 -16.99 7.61
CA SER A 1097 -66.13 -16.06 8.26
C SER A 1097 -65.96 -15.75 9.77
N VAL A 1098 -65.78 -14.44 9.99
CA VAL A 1098 -66.64 -13.59 10.84
C VAL A 1098 -66.25 -13.41 12.32
N SER A 1099 -65.72 -12.20 12.54
CA SER A 1099 -66.11 -11.20 13.55
C SER A 1099 -65.73 -11.35 15.02
N ASN A 1100 -65.26 -10.20 15.50
CA ASN A 1100 -65.66 -9.51 16.71
C ASN A 1100 -65.07 -9.94 18.06
N ASP A 1101 -64.34 -8.95 18.59
CA ASP A 1101 -64.63 -8.31 19.87
C ASP A 1101 -63.97 -8.85 21.15
N ILE A 1102 -63.53 -7.85 21.93
CA ILE A 1102 -63.44 -7.79 23.40
C ILE A 1102 -62.12 -8.30 24.02
N THR A 1103 -61.30 -7.29 24.36
CA THR A 1103 -60.59 -7.08 25.65
C THR A 1103 -60.31 -8.29 26.53
N ASP A 1104 -59.03 -8.52 26.83
CA ASP A 1104 -58.39 -8.09 28.09
C ASP A 1104 -56.86 -8.04 27.94
#